data_AF-A0A2G5DNC6-F1
#
_entry.id   AF-A0A2G5DNC6-F1
#
_cell.length_a   1.000
_cell.length_b   1.000
_cell.length_c   1.000
_cell.angle_alpha   90.00
_cell.angle_beta   90.00
_cell.angle_gamma   90.00
#
_symmetry.space_group_name_H-M   'P 1'
#
loop_
_entity.id
_entity.type
_entity.pdbx_description
1 polymer ?
#
loop_
_entity_poly.entity_id
_entity_poly.type
_entity_poly.pdbx_seq_one_letter_code
_entity_poly.pdbx_strand_id
1 'polypeptide(L)'
;MGNTDFAYPSTMNVEGAHQVAIPPSKPFIKSFMSNLKETFFPDDPLRQFKNKPASKKFILGLQYFLPILEWGPKYTLQFFKADLISGITIASLAIPQGISYAKLANLPPILGLYSSFIPPLVYAMMGSSRDLAVGTVAVASLLTASMLGKEVSAIENPKLYLHLAFTATFFAGVLQAAFGLLRLGFIVDFLSHSTIVGFMAGAATVVILQQLKGILGLEHFTRGTDLVSVMRSVFSQTHEWRWESAVLGCGFLFFLMLTKHFSKRRPKFFWVSAMAPLTSVILGSLLVYFAHAENHGVQVIGELKKGLNPITVTDLAFDSPYLMTAIKTGMITAIIALAEGIAVGRSFAMYKNYHIDGNKEMIAFGMMNIAGSLTSCYLTTGPFSRSAVNFNSGCKTAVSNIVMALAVMITLLFLTPLFHYTPLVVLSAIIIAAMVGLIDYDKAIHLFKVDKFDFVVCMSAYIGVVFFSVETGLILAVALSILRVLLFVARPRTNVLGNIPNSMIFRNVNQYPNAICVPGVLILQIDAPIYFANSGYLRERISRWIDEEEEKLKSLGQSSLQYVILDMGAVGSIDTSGTSMFEELKKNIDRRGLTLVLANPGSEVMKKLDSCKFIDEIGQEWIYLTVGEAVRACNFKLHTGKPSLATIEPENVSNV
;
A
#
# COMPACT_ATOMS: atom_id res chain seq x y z
N MET A 1 17.56 -39.77 26.17
CA MET A 1 18.38 -41.00 26.26
C MET A 1 18.38 -41.65 24.89
N GLY A 2 19.57 -41.77 24.29
CA GLY A 2 19.79 -42.20 22.92
C GLY A 2 21.11 -41.62 22.41
N ASN A 3 22.22 -42.01 23.05
CA ASN A 3 23.57 -41.71 22.57
C ASN A 3 23.84 -42.58 21.35
N THR A 4 24.11 -41.96 20.21
CA THR A 4 24.82 -42.60 19.10
C THR A 4 26.18 -41.93 18.99
N ASP A 5 27.20 -42.65 19.45
CA ASP A 5 28.60 -42.25 19.36
C ASP A 5 29.01 -42.18 17.88
N PHE A 6 29.34 -40.98 17.41
CA PHE A 6 30.05 -40.81 16.14
C PHE A 6 31.55 -40.85 16.42
N ALA A 7 32.16 -41.97 16.06
CA ALA A 7 33.61 -42.12 16.03
C ALA A 7 34.19 -41.19 14.95
N TYR A 8 35.09 -40.28 15.34
CA TYR A 8 35.92 -39.53 14.41
C TYR A 8 36.99 -40.47 13.81
N PRO A 9 37.12 -40.58 12.47
CA PRO A 9 38.29 -41.22 11.88
C PRO A 9 39.45 -40.22 11.95
N SER A 10 40.43 -40.56 12.77
CA SER A 10 41.74 -39.93 12.79
C SER A 10 42.58 -40.45 11.62
N THR A 11 42.58 -39.73 10.50
CA THR A 11 43.63 -39.79 9.48
C THR A 11 43.80 -38.42 8.83
N MET A 12 44.96 -37.80 9.04
CA MET A 12 45.42 -36.64 8.27
C MET A 12 45.52 -37.06 6.79
N ASN A 13 44.61 -36.58 5.96
CA ASN A 13 44.69 -36.63 4.50
C ASN A 13 43.95 -35.41 3.94
N VAL A 14 44.70 -34.52 3.28
CA VAL A 14 44.31 -33.44 2.34
C VAL A 14 42.96 -32.77 2.62
N GLU A 15 42.96 -31.52 3.11
CA GLU A 15 41.77 -30.69 3.32
C GLU A 15 40.83 -30.70 2.09
N GLY A 16 39.83 -31.58 2.12
CA GLY A 16 38.89 -31.80 1.04
C GLY A 16 37.85 -30.69 1.00
N ALA A 17 37.58 -30.18 -0.21
CA ALA A 17 36.48 -29.25 -0.43
C ALA A 17 35.16 -29.86 0.08
N HIS A 18 34.41 -29.09 0.86
CA HIS A 18 33.11 -29.52 1.35
C HIS A 18 32.13 -29.69 0.18
N GLN A 19 31.54 -30.88 0.04
CA GLN A 19 30.57 -31.15 -1.02
C GLN A 19 29.23 -30.48 -0.69
N VAL A 20 28.65 -29.78 -1.66
CA VAL A 20 27.33 -29.15 -1.50
C VAL A 20 26.24 -30.22 -1.58
N ALA A 21 25.49 -30.39 -0.49
CA ALA A 21 24.44 -31.40 -0.40
C ALA A 21 23.19 -31.05 -1.21
N ILE A 22 22.64 -32.03 -1.92
CA ILE A 22 21.35 -31.93 -2.58
C ILE A 22 20.25 -32.21 -1.54
N PRO A 23 19.28 -31.30 -1.33
CA PRO A 23 18.22 -31.52 -0.35
C PRO A 23 17.27 -32.66 -0.77
N PRO A 24 16.69 -33.41 0.17
CA PRO A 24 15.80 -34.52 -0.14
C PRO A 24 14.54 -34.04 -0.89
N SER A 25 14.09 -34.83 -1.87
CA SER A 25 12.91 -34.52 -2.67
C SER A 25 11.65 -34.50 -1.79
N LYS A 26 10.92 -33.38 -1.84
CA LYS A 26 9.58 -33.23 -1.21
C LYS A 26 8.50 -33.34 -2.29
N PRO A 27 7.35 -33.98 -2.02
CA PRO A 27 6.23 -34.04 -2.97
C PRO A 27 5.73 -32.64 -3.35
N PHE A 28 5.38 -32.44 -4.62
CA PHE A 28 4.90 -31.15 -5.15
C PHE A 28 3.75 -30.58 -4.33
N ILE A 29 2.74 -31.39 -4.02
CA ILE A 29 1.54 -30.96 -3.25
C ILE A 29 1.94 -30.41 -1.89
N LYS A 30 2.90 -31.05 -1.20
CA LYS A 30 3.37 -30.61 0.12
C LYS A 30 4.14 -29.29 0.05
N SER A 31 4.96 -29.11 -0.99
CA SER A 31 5.68 -27.85 -1.23
C SER A 31 4.73 -26.71 -1.61
N PHE A 32 3.80 -26.98 -2.53
CA PHE A 32 2.82 -26.00 -3.00
C PHE A 32 1.88 -25.55 -1.88
N MET A 33 1.35 -26.49 -1.08
CA MET A 33 0.55 -26.14 0.10
C MET A 33 1.35 -25.37 1.15
N SER A 34 2.63 -25.70 1.36
CA SER A 34 3.49 -24.93 2.27
C SER A 34 3.64 -23.49 1.78
N ASN A 35 3.93 -23.29 0.49
CA ASN A 35 4.10 -21.96 -0.10
C ASN A 35 2.80 -21.16 -0.10
N LEU A 36 1.68 -21.78 -0.49
CA LEU A 36 0.36 -21.13 -0.40
C LEU A 36 0.02 -20.73 1.03
N LYS A 37 0.29 -21.62 1.99
CA LYS A 37 0.07 -21.32 3.40
C LYS A 37 0.95 -20.16 3.86
N GLU A 38 2.21 -20.11 3.47
CA GLU A 38 3.12 -19.01 3.81
C GLU A 38 2.70 -17.69 3.16
N THR A 39 2.28 -17.69 1.90
CA THR A 39 1.81 -16.50 1.18
C THR A 39 0.51 -15.93 1.75
N PHE A 40 -0.49 -16.76 2.03
CA PHE A 40 -1.80 -16.31 2.52
C PHE A 40 -1.91 -16.27 4.06
N PHE A 41 -0.97 -16.90 4.77
CA PHE A 41 -0.93 -17.03 6.23
C PHE A 41 0.51 -16.88 6.76
N PRO A 42 1.23 -15.77 6.48
CA PRO A 42 2.64 -15.61 6.88
C PRO A 42 2.85 -15.71 8.40
N ASP A 43 1.87 -15.23 9.19
CA ASP A 43 1.91 -15.32 10.67
C ASP A 43 1.11 -16.48 11.27
N ASP A 44 0.53 -17.36 10.44
CA ASP A 44 -0.49 -18.36 10.80
C ASP A 44 -1.42 -17.82 11.91
N PRO A 45 -2.47 -17.04 11.59
CA PRO A 45 -3.37 -16.46 12.60
C PRO A 45 -3.97 -17.53 13.54
N LEU A 46 -4.01 -18.78 13.09
CA LEU A 46 -4.46 -19.95 13.85
C LEU A 46 -3.43 -20.47 14.87
N ARG A 47 -2.18 -19.98 14.85
CA ARG A 47 -1.15 -20.30 15.85
C ARG A 47 -1.59 -19.86 17.25
N GLN A 48 -2.28 -18.73 17.37
CA GLN A 48 -2.85 -18.27 18.64
C GLN A 48 -3.98 -19.18 19.18
N PHE A 49 -4.57 -19.99 18.29
CA PHE A 49 -5.63 -20.95 18.60
C PHE A 49 -5.06 -22.33 18.95
N LYS A 50 -3.80 -22.61 18.60
CA LYS A 50 -3.14 -23.89 18.89
C LYS A 50 -2.96 -24.05 20.41
N ASN A 51 -3.28 -25.24 20.93
CA ASN A 51 -3.20 -25.60 22.36
C ASN A 51 -4.10 -24.81 23.32
N LYS A 52 -5.21 -24.22 22.86
CA LYS A 52 -6.22 -23.57 23.72
C LYS A 52 -7.55 -24.33 23.78
N PRO A 53 -8.31 -24.24 24.90
CA PRO A 53 -9.62 -24.87 25.02
C PRO A 53 -10.63 -24.32 23.99
N ALA A 54 -11.65 -25.10 23.65
CA ALA A 54 -12.62 -24.79 22.58
C ALA A 54 -13.33 -23.43 22.78
N SER A 55 -13.66 -23.07 24.03
CA SER A 55 -14.23 -21.76 24.37
C SER A 55 -13.30 -20.60 24.04
N LYS A 56 -12.01 -20.74 24.33
CA LYS A 56 -10.99 -19.70 24.07
C LYS A 56 -10.67 -19.59 22.58
N LYS A 57 -10.77 -20.70 21.83
CA LYS A 57 -10.72 -20.68 20.35
C LYS A 57 -11.90 -19.93 19.74
N PHE A 58 -13.11 -20.15 20.26
CA PHE A 58 -14.30 -19.41 19.81
C PHE A 58 -14.17 -17.90 20.07
N ILE A 59 -13.72 -17.51 21.27
CA ILE A 59 -13.47 -16.10 21.60
C ILE A 59 -12.40 -15.47 20.70
N LEU A 60 -11.29 -16.17 20.45
CA LEU A 60 -10.24 -15.68 19.54
C LEU A 60 -10.74 -15.55 18.09
N GLY A 61 -11.61 -16.47 17.65
CA GLY A 61 -12.25 -16.39 16.33
C GLY A 61 -13.15 -15.17 16.24
N LEU A 62 -13.93 -14.92 17.29
CA LEU A 62 -14.79 -13.74 17.38
C LEU A 62 -13.96 -12.45 17.44
N GLN A 63 -12.85 -12.41 18.18
CA GLN A 63 -11.92 -11.27 18.22
C GLN A 63 -11.26 -10.98 16.86
N TYR A 64 -11.05 -12.01 16.03
CA TYR A 64 -10.50 -11.83 14.69
C TYR A 64 -11.47 -11.07 13.77
N PHE A 65 -12.76 -11.42 13.79
CA PHE A 65 -13.81 -10.78 12.99
C PHE A 65 -14.38 -9.50 13.61
N LEU A 66 -14.36 -9.41 14.94
CA LEU A 66 -14.84 -8.27 15.73
C LEU A 66 -13.70 -7.73 16.60
N PRO A 67 -12.79 -6.89 16.04
CA PRO A 67 -11.71 -6.27 16.78
C PRO A 67 -12.16 -5.50 18.01
N ILE A 68 -13.42 -5.04 18.05
CA ILE A 68 -14.03 -4.41 19.24
C ILE A 68 -13.90 -5.22 20.53
N LEU A 69 -13.90 -6.55 20.43
CA LEU A 69 -13.74 -7.43 21.58
C LEU A 69 -12.28 -7.48 22.10
N GLU A 70 -11.32 -7.02 21.31
CA GLU A 70 -9.92 -6.93 21.71
C GLU A 70 -9.59 -5.56 22.35
N TRP A 71 -10.04 -4.47 21.72
CA TRP A 71 -9.73 -3.12 22.20
C TRP A 71 -10.74 -2.57 23.20
N GLY A 72 -12.00 -3.02 23.17
CA GLY A 72 -13.07 -2.57 24.06
C GLY A 72 -12.75 -2.73 25.55
N PRO A 73 -12.23 -3.89 26.02
CA PRO A 73 -11.85 -4.07 27.42
C PRO A 73 -10.67 -3.19 27.87
N LYS A 74 -9.85 -2.71 26.93
CA LYS A 74 -8.69 -1.84 27.19
C LYS A 74 -9.06 -0.35 27.11
N TYR A 75 -10.34 -0.04 26.93
CA TYR A 75 -10.81 1.31 26.72
C TYR A 75 -10.84 2.12 28.01
N THR A 76 -10.35 3.36 27.95
CA THR A 76 -10.23 4.24 29.12
C THR A 76 -11.11 5.46 28.99
N LEU A 77 -11.49 6.07 30.12
CA LEU A 77 -12.27 7.32 30.14
C LEU A 77 -11.57 8.48 29.42
N GLN A 78 -10.23 8.48 29.36
CA GLN A 78 -9.48 9.49 28.63
C GLN A 78 -9.68 9.36 27.12
N PHE A 79 -9.75 8.13 26.59
CA PHE A 79 -10.09 7.89 25.19
C PHE A 79 -11.53 8.27 24.90
N PHE A 80 -12.46 7.98 25.82
CA PHE A 80 -13.85 8.42 25.69
C PHE A 80 -14.00 9.92 25.50
N LYS A 81 -13.31 10.75 26.31
CA LYS A 81 -13.40 12.21 26.15
C LYS A 81 -12.90 12.68 24.77
N ALA A 82 -11.82 12.10 24.27
CA ALA A 82 -11.27 12.45 22.96
C ALA A 82 -12.19 11.97 21.81
N ASP A 83 -12.66 10.74 21.87
CA ASP A 83 -13.54 10.15 20.86
C ASP A 83 -14.95 10.77 20.87
N LEU A 84 -15.41 11.25 22.02
CA LEU A 84 -16.66 12.02 22.16
C LEU A 84 -16.58 13.34 21.40
N ILE A 85 -15.52 14.13 21.65
CA ILE A 85 -15.31 15.42 20.96
C ILE A 85 -15.13 15.19 19.46
N SER A 86 -14.32 14.19 19.09
CA SER A 86 -14.08 13.85 17.68
C SER A 86 -15.37 13.42 16.99
N GLY A 87 -16.15 12.51 17.58
CA GLY A 87 -17.39 12.00 17.01
C GLY A 87 -18.46 13.09 16.80
N ILE A 88 -18.65 13.96 17.79
CA ILE A 88 -19.59 15.10 17.66
C ILE A 88 -19.11 16.06 16.57
N THR A 89 -17.79 16.33 16.53
CA THR A 89 -17.20 17.20 15.52
C THR A 89 -17.41 16.65 14.12
N ILE A 90 -17.19 15.35 13.89
CA ILE A 90 -17.40 14.73 12.58
C ILE A 90 -18.88 14.68 12.22
N ALA A 91 -19.77 14.47 13.19
CA ALA A 91 -21.22 14.49 12.94
C ALA A 91 -21.68 15.81 12.29
N SER A 92 -21.09 16.94 12.73
CA SER A 92 -21.38 18.25 12.14
C SER A 92 -20.99 18.38 10.66
N LEU A 93 -19.94 17.69 10.21
CA LEU A 93 -19.59 17.59 8.79
C LEU A 93 -20.36 16.49 8.07
N ALA A 94 -20.73 15.42 8.77
CA ALA A 94 -21.34 14.25 8.17
C ALA A 94 -22.71 14.58 7.57
N ILE A 95 -23.50 15.42 8.24
CA ILE A 95 -24.81 15.88 7.82
C ILE A 95 -24.76 16.58 6.43
N PRO A 96 -24.09 17.75 6.30
CA PRO A 96 -24.04 18.52 5.06
C PRO A 96 -23.33 17.78 3.92
N GLN A 97 -22.24 17.08 4.22
CA GLN A 97 -21.51 16.29 3.21
C GLN A 97 -22.36 15.12 2.71
N GLY A 98 -23.08 14.44 3.60
CA GLY A 98 -24.00 13.36 3.25
C GLY A 98 -25.09 13.82 2.28
N ILE A 99 -25.73 14.96 2.59
CA ILE A 99 -26.75 15.61 1.76
C ILE A 99 -26.20 15.94 0.37
N SER A 100 -25.02 16.56 0.31
CA SER A 100 -24.40 16.94 -0.96
C SER A 100 -24.09 15.73 -1.84
N TYR A 101 -23.59 14.64 -1.26
CA TYR A 101 -23.19 13.46 -2.04
C TYR A 101 -24.38 12.60 -2.45
N ALA A 102 -25.43 12.53 -1.64
CA ALA A 102 -26.69 11.90 -2.04
C ALA A 102 -27.30 12.63 -3.26
N LYS A 103 -27.25 13.97 -3.28
CA LYS A 103 -27.65 14.75 -4.46
C LYS A 103 -26.80 14.44 -5.70
N LEU A 104 -25.48 14.24 -5.54
CA LEU A 104 -24.61 13.81 -6.64
C LEU A 104 -24.99 12.43 -7.20
N ALA A 105 -25.52 11.55 -6.35
CA ALA A 105 -26.03 10.24 -6.74
C ALA A 105 -27.46 10.29 -7.35
N ASN A 106 -28.05 11.47 -7.54
CA ASN A 106 -29.48 11.64 -7.89
C ASN A 106 -30.43 10.91 -6.91
N LEU A 107 -30.02 10.81 -5.63
CA LEU A 107 -30.79 10.17 -4.57
C LEU A 107 -31.39 11.21 -3.62
N PRO A 108 -32.48 10.87 -2.90
CA PRO A 108 -33.03 11.72 -1.86
C PRO A 108 -31.95 12.10 -0.83
N PRO A 109 -31.81 13.39 -0.46
CA PRO A 109 -30.72 13.83 0.43
C PRO A 109 -30.68 13.16 1.80
N ILE A 110 -31.84 12.71 2.28
CA ILE A 110 -32.00 11.96 3.54
C ILE A 110 -31.17 10.66 3.54
N LEU A 111 -30.97 10.01 2.38
CA LEU A 111 -30.19 8.76 2.31
C LEU A 111 -28.70 9.00 2.64
N GLY A 112 -28.19 10.21 2.40
CA GLY A 112 -26.83 10.58 2.81
C GLY A 112 -26.65 10.68 4.33
N LEU A 113 -27.71 11.08 5.03
CA LEU A 113 -27.75 11.12 6.50
C LEU A 113 -27.88 9.72 7.08
N TYR A 114 -28.78 8.91 6.51
CA TYR A 114 -28.97 7.49 6.86
C TYR A 114 -27.68 6.68 6.73
N SER A 115 -26.93 6.93 5.67
CA SER A 115 -25.62 6.32 5.42
C SER A 115 -24.54 6.73 6.44
N SER A 116 -24.79 7.76 7.26
CA SER A 116 -23.90 8.19 8.35
C SER A 116 -24.34 7.65 9.72
N PHE A 117 -25.30 6.70 9.76
CA PHE A 117 -25.78 6.06 10.99
C PHE A 117 -25.37 4.59 11.10
N ILE A 118 -25.95 3.69 10.29
CA ILE A 118 -25.73 2.24 10.41
C ILE A 118 -24.31 1.80 9.97
N PRO A 119 -23.81 2.20 8.78
CA PRO A 119 -22.49 1.73 8.34
C PRO A 119 -21.33 2.08 9.30
N PRO A 120 -21.25 3.29 9.88
CA PRO A 120 -20.23 3.59 10.89
C PRO A 120 -20.28 2.72 12.15
N LEU A 121 -21.47 2.27 12.58
CA LEU A 121 -21.60 1.36 13.73
C LEU A 121 -21.02 -0.02 13.41
N VAL A 122 -21.35 -0.55 12.23
CA VAL A 122 -20.82 -1.84 11.76
C VAL A 122 -19.30 -1.76 11.60
N TYR A 123 -18.81 -0.67 11.00
CA TYR A 123 -17.37 -0.45 10.86
C TYR A 123 -16.66 -0.32 12.21
N ALA A 124 -17.25 0.38 13.20
CA ALA A 124 -16.63 0.48 14.52
C ALA A 124 -16.45 -0.89 15.22
N MET A 125 -17.30 -1.86 14.88
CA MET A 125 -17.21 -3.22 15.43
C MET A 125 -16.17 -4.10 14.71
N MET A 126 -16.02 -3.94 13.39
CA MET A 126 -15.26 -4.85 12.51
C MET A 126 -13.95 -4.26 11.97
N GLY A 127 -13.83 -2.93 11.90
CA GLY A 127 -12.72 -2.22 11.30
C GLY A 127 -11.43 -2.31 12.12
N SER A 128 -10.29 -2.23 11.43
CA SER A 128 -8.96 -2.19 12.03
C SER A 128 -8.45 -0.76 12.21
N SER A 129 -8.90 0.19 11.39
CA SER A 129 -8.48 1.59 11.46
C SER A 129 -9.17 2.34 12.59
N ARG A 130 -8.40 3.17 13.32
CA ARG A 130 -8.90 3.99 14.43
C ARG A 130 -9.34 5.38 13.97
N ASP A 131 -8.77 5.85 12.88
CA ASP A 131 -8.91 7.22 12.36
C ASP A 131 -9.94 7.36 11.24
N LEU A 132 -10.34 6.23 10.63
CA LEU A 132 -11.27 6.26 9.53
C LEU A 132 -12.66 6.70 10.01
N ALA A 133 -13.19 7.77 9.43
CA ALA A 133 -14.55 8.23 9.68
C ALA A 133 -15.45 7.81 8.52
N VAL A 134 -16.39 6.91 8.79
CA VAL A 134 -17.22 6.29 7.74
C VAL A 134 -18.27 7.27 7.22
N GLY A 135 -18.53 7.20 5.92
CA GLY A 135 -19.49 8.07 5.26
C GLY A 135 -19.65 7.81 3.78
N THR A 136 -20.47 8.64 3.17
CA THR A 136 -20.66 8.65 1.71
C THR A 136 -19.48 9.34 1.03
N VAL A 137 -19.28 9.00 -0.25
CA VAL A 137 -18.17 9.51 -1.06
C VAL A 137 -18.67 10.08 -2.38
N ALA A 138 -18.05 11.17 -2.83
CA ALA A 138 -18.44 11.90 -4.03
C ALA A 138 -18.28 11.08 -5.32
N VAL A 139 -17.14 10.43 -5.53
CA VAL A 139 -16.84 9.69 -6.77
C VAL A 139 -17.75 8.46 -6.90
N ALA A 140 -17.87 7.67 -5.84
CA ALA A 140 -18.82 6.58 -5.78
C ALA A 140 -20.26 7.03 -6.10
N SER A 141 -20.69 8.16 -5.50
CA SER A 141 -22.02 8.75 -5.76
C SER A 141 -22.21 9.14 -7.24
N LEU A 142 -21.22 9.79 -7.84
CA LEU A 142 -21.26 10.21 -9.25
C LEU A 142 -21.24 9.02 -10.22
N LEU A 143 -20.54 7.95 -9.88
CA LEU A 143 -20.54 6.71 -10.65
C LEU A 143 -21.88 5.99 -10.55
N THR A 144 -22.48 5.90 -9.36
CA THR A 144 -23.84 5.39 -9.21
C THR A 144 -24.83 6.20 -10.06
N ALA A 145 -24.75 7.54 -10.02
CA ALA A 145 -25.58 8.41 -10.85
C ALA A 145 -25.40 8.16 -12.35
N SER A 146 -24.15 8.15 -12.84
CA SER A 146 -23.85 8.04 -14.27
C SER A 146 -24.07 6.64 -14.84
N MET A 147 -23.98 5.58 -14.03
CA MET A 147 -24.19 4.21 -14.49
C MET A 147 -25.65 3.78 -14.39
N LEU A 148 -26.32 4.00 -13.25
CA LEU A 148 -27.75 3.67 -13.13
C LEU A 148 -28.60 4.65 -13.96
N GLY A 149 -28.23 5.93 -13.97
CA GLY A 149 -29.00 6.98 -14.65
C GLY A 149 -29.04 6.84 -16.17
N LYS A 150 -28.15 6.04 -16.76
CA LYS A 150 -28.19 5.69 -18.19
C LYS A 150 -29.31 4.73 -18.54
N GLU A 151 -29.63 3.82 -17.64
CA GLU A 151 -30.62 2.75 -17.87
C GLU A 151 -31.98 3.08 -17.25
N VAL A 152 -31.99 3.78 -16.11
CA VAL A 152 -33.21 4.15 -15.39
C VAL A 152 -33.15 5.62 -14.99
N SER A 153 -34.11 6.40 -15.48
CA SER A 153 -34.25 7.81 -15.11
C SER A 153 -34.65 7.96 -13.64
N ALA A 154 -33.85 8.70 -12.89
CA ALA A 154 -34.12 9.03 -11.48
C ALA A 154 -35.35 9.93 -11.31
N ILE A 155 -35.79 10.62 -12.37
CA ILE A 155 -36.93 11.55 -12.35
C ILE A 155 -38.23 10.81 -12.70
N GLU A 156 -38.20 9.98 -13.74
CA GLU A 156 -39.40 9.27 -14.22
C GLU A 156 -39.75 8.08 -13.33
N ASN A 157 -38.74 7.33 -12.87
CA ASN A 157 -38.92 6.12 -12.06
C ASN A 157 -38.09 6.17 -10.76
N PRO A 158 -38.38 7.12 -9.84
CA PRO A 158 -37.55 7.37 -8.65
C PRO A 158 -37.49 6.17 -7.69
N LYS A 159 -38.57 5.41 -7.55
CA LYS A 159 -38.61 4.21 -6.69
C LYS A 159 -37.71 3.10 -7.21
N LEU A 160 -37.81 2.79 -8.50
CA LEU A 160 -36.98 1.76 -9.14
C LEU A 160 -35.49 2.14 -9.10
N TYR A 161 -35.18 3.41 -9.39
CA TYR A 161 -33.81 3.93 -9.30
C TYR A 161 -33.21 3.74 -7.90
N LEU A 162 -33.99 4.09 -6.87
CA LEU A 162 -33.58 3.93 -5.47
C LEU A 162 -33.37 2.46 -5.08
N HIS A 163 -34.27 1.56 -5.50
CA HIS A 163 -34.11 0.12 -5.26
C HIS A 163 -32.85 -0.44 -5.94
N LEU A 164 -32.58 -0.02 -7.19
CA LEU A 164 -31.36 -0.42 -7.90
C LEU A 164 -30.08 0.11 -7.22
N ALA A 165 -30.12 1.31 -6.62
CA ALA A 165 -29.00 1.87 -5.88
C ALA A 165 -28.69 1.06 -4.60
N PHE A 166 -29.72 0.58 -3.90
CA PHE A 166 -29.55 -0.34 -2.77
C PHE A 166 -29.03 -1.71 -3.22
N THR A 167 -29.58 -2.28 -4.29
CA THR A 167 -29.09 -3.54 -4.86
C THR A 167 -27.62 -3.43 -5.30
N ALA A 168 -27.23 -2.33 -5.96
CA ALA A 168 -25.85 -2.08 -6.32
C ALA A 168 -24.95 -1.99 -5.08
N THR A 169 -25.42 -1.33 -4.01
CA THR A 169 -24.71 -1.24 -2.73
C THR A 169 -24.55 -2.61 -2.06
N PHE A 170 -25.56 -3.47 -2.13
CA PHE A 170 -25.50 -4.84 -1.62
C PHE A 170 -24.42 -5.65 -2.33
N PHE A 171 -24.43 -5.67 -3.67
CA PHE A 171 -23.39 -6.38 -4.45
C PHE A 171 -22.00 -5.78 -4.26
N ALA A 172 -21.92 -4.46 -4.07
CA ALA A 172 -20.67 -3.80 -3.72
C ALA A 172 -20.11 -4.34 -2.40
N GLY A 173 -20.95 -4.44 -1.37
CA GLY A 173 -20.58 -5.00 -0.08
C GLY A 173 -20.21 -6.49 -0.14
N VAL A 174 -20.93 -7.29 -0.92
CA VAL A 174 -20.61 -8.72 -1.16
C VAL A 174 -19.22 -8.87 -1.79
N LEU A 175 -18.90 -8.06 -2.81
CA LEU A 175 -17.59 -8.12 -3.46
C LEU A 175 -16.46 -7.73 -2.49
N GLN A 176 -16.64 -6.66 -1.72
CA GLN A 176 -15.67 -6.20 -0.72
C GLN A 176 -15.45 -7.25 0.37
N ALA A 177 -16.52 -7.85 0.90
CA ALA A 177 -16.44 -8.94 1.86
C ALA A 177 -15.74 -10.16 1.27
N ALA A 178 -16.04 -10.51 0.01
CA ALA A 178 -15.39 -11.61 -0.70
C ALA A 178 -13.87 -11.41 -0.84
N PHE A 179 -13.40 -10.20 -1.17
CA PHE A 179 -11.97 -9.91 -1.21
C PHE A 179 -11.28 -10.10 0.14
N GLY A 180 -11.93 -9.70 1.23
CA GLY A 180 -11.43 -9.93 2.58
C GLY A 180 -11.42 -11.40 2.98
N LEU A 181 -12.45 -12.17 2.61
CA LEU A 181 -12.53 -13.61 2.85
C LEU A 181 -11.50 -14.41 2.03
N LEU A 182 -11.25 -14.00 0.78
CA LEU A 182 -10.20 -14.53 -0.09
C LEU A 182 -8.80 -14.08 0.29
N ARG A 183 -8.67 -13.27 1.35
CA ARG A 183 -7.41 -12.76 1.90
C ARG A 183 -6.58 -11.94 0.90
N LEU A 184 -7.26 -11.14 0.08
CA LEU A 184 -6.60 -10.25 -0.89
C LEU A 184 -6.07 -8.96 -0.24
N GLY A 185 -6.06 -8.87 1.09
CA GLY A 185 -5.55 -7.73 1.85
C GLY A 185 -4.07 -7.44 1.66
N PHE A 186 -3.28 -8.38 1.11
CA PHE A 186 -1.90 -8.10 0.70
C PHE A 186 -1.81 -6.96 -0.33
N ILE A 187 -2.89 -6.69 -1.07
CA ILE A 187 -2.95 -5.56 -2.01
C ILE A 187 -2.70 -4.22 -1.31
N VAL A 188 -3.08 -4.10 -0.03
CA VAL A 188 -2.87 -2.90 0.78
C VAL A 188 -1.39 -2.58 0.97
N ASP A 189 -0.53 -3.60 0.99
CA ASP A 189 0.91 -3.42 1.21
C ASP A 189 1.65 -2.90 -0.03
N PHE A 190 1.02 -2.85 -1.20
CA PHE A 190 1.57 -2.15 -2.37
C PHE A 190 1.48 -0.62 -2.26
N LEU A 191 0.78 -0.09 -1.25
CA LEU A 191 0.79 1.34 -0.94
C LEU A 191 2.08 1.69 -0.17
N SER A 192 3.12 2.02 -0.93
CA SER A 192 4.41 2.44 -0.38
C SER A 192 4.29 3.72 0.44
N HIS A 193 5.26 3.95 1.34
CA HIS A 193 5.34 5.19 2.12
C HIS A 193 5.37 6.43 1.21
N SER A 194 6.14 6.36 0.13
CA SER A 194 6.29 7.40 -0.88
C SER A 194 4.96 7.73 -1.56
N THR A 195 4.19 6.70 -1.94
CA THR A 195 2.85 6.85 -2.53
C THR A 195 1.90 7.57 -1.58
N ILE A 196 1.91 7.21 -0.30
CA ILE A 196 1.00 7.78 0.70
C ILE A 196 1.29 9.25 0.99
N VAL A 197 2.57 9.62 1.13
CA VAL A 197 2.95 11.03 1.35
C VAL A 197 2.47 11.91 0.19
N GLY A 198 2.71 11.48 -1.05
CA GLY A 198 2.26 12.20 -2.25
C GLY A 198 0.73 12.23 -2.41
N PHE A 199 0.08 11.09 -2.17
CA PHE A 199 -1.38 10.95 -2.21
C PHE A 199 -2.08 11.86 -1.18
N MET A 200 -1.62 11.87 0.07
CA MET A 200 -2.19 12.72 1.12
C MET A 200 -2.04 14.21 0.77
N ALA A 201 -0.88 14.63 0.29
CA ALA A 201 -0.64 16.02 -0.13
C ALA A 201 -1.53 16.41 -1.31
N GLY A 202 -1.67 15.53 -2.30
CA GLY A 202 -2.53 15.75 -3.47
C GLY A 202 -4.00 15.81 -3.10
N ALA A 203 -4.49 14.84 -2.32
CA ALA A 203 -5.87 14.78 -1.86
C ALA A 203 -6.22 15.99 -0.99
N ALA A 204 -5.32 16.40 -0.08
CA ALA A 204 -5.50 17.61 0.72
C ALA A 204 -5.62 18.85 -0.16
N THR A 205 -4.77 18.98 -1.19
CA THR A 205 -4.78 20.11 -2.13
C THR A 205 -6.10 20.17 -2.91
N VAL A 206 -6.54 19.05 -3.48
CA VAL A 206 -7.82 18.96 -4.22
C VAL A 206 -9.00 19.29 -3.32
N VAL A 207 -9.03 18.75 -2.09
CA VAL A 207 -10.12 19.03 -1.16
C VAL A 207 -10.14 20.51 -0.76
N ILE A 208 -8.99 21.15 -0.52
CA ILE A 208 -8.91 22.60 -0.24
C ILE A 208 -9.49 23.40 -1.41
N LEU A 209 -9.11 23.07 -2.65
CA LEU A 209 -9.62 23.75 -3.85
C LEU A 209 -11.14 23.58 -4.00
N GLN A 210 -11.67 22.39 -3.72
CA GLN A 210 -13.12 22.15 -3.74
C GLN A 210 -13.88 22.92 -2.66
N GLN A 211 -13.23 23.28 -1.55
CA GLN A 211 -13.85 24.10 -0.51
C GLN A 211 -13.92 25.59 -0.86
N LEU A 212 -13.22 26.05 -1.90
CA LEU A 212 -13.31 27.44 -2.35
C LEU A 212 -14.75 27.82 -2.74
N LYS A 213 -15.56 26.86 -3.22
CA LYS A 213 -16.98 27.09 -3.52
C LYS A 213 -17.76 27.58 -2.30
N GLY A 214 -17.50 27.01 -1.11
CA GLY A 214 -18.18 27.41 0.12
C GLY A 214 -17.60 28.68 0.70
N ILE A 215 -16.29 28.93 0.59
CA ILE A 215 -15.68 30.19 1.01
C ILE A 215 -16.21 31.36 0.17
N LEU A 216 -16.25 31.22 -1.15
CA LEU A 216 -16.68 32.27 -2.08
C LEU A 216 -18.22 32.36 -2.24
N GLY A 217 -18.97 31.39 -1.73
CA GLY A 217 -20.43 31.36 -1.81
C GLY A 217 -20.99 31.04 -3.20
N LEU A 218 -20.24 30.31 -4.02
CA LEU A 218 -20.61 29.97 -5.40
C LEU A 218 -21.75 28.94 -5.43
N GLU A 219 -22.79 29.20 -6.23
CA GLU A 219 -23.92 28.27 -6.39
C GLU A 219 -23.64 27.26 -7.50
N HIS A 220 -23.09 27.74 -8.63
CA HIS A 220 -22.73 26.90 -9.75
C HIS A 220 -21.24 26.53 -9.66
N PHE A 221 -20.94 25.31 -9.23
CA PHE A 221 -19.55 24.82 -9.17
C PHE A 221 -19.37 23.58 -10.03
N THR A 222 -18.18 23.43 -10.62
CA THR A 222 -17.85 22.28 -11.47
C THR A 222 -18.03 20.95 -10.74
N ARG A 223 -18.43 19.92 -11.50
CA ARG A 223 -18.43 18.51 -11.05
C ARG A 223 -17.04 17.87 -11.16
N GLY A 224 -16.14 18.48 -11.92
CA GLY A 224 -14.75 18.04 -12.03
C GLY A 224 -13.99 18.27 -10.73
N THR A 225 -13.07 17.36 -10.40
CA THR A 225 -12.27 17.44 -9.17
C THR A 225 -10.85 17.93 -9.42
N ASP A 226 -10.44 18.05 -10.69
CA ASP A 226 -9.10 18.48 -11.09
C ASP A 226 -8.87 19.98 -10.89
N LEU A 227 -7.62 20.34 -10.63
CA LEU A 227 -7.18 21.72 -10.41
C LEU A 227 -7.62 22.66 -11.54
N VAL A 228 -7.52 22.23 -12.80
CA VAL A 228 -7.81 23.09 -13.96
C VAL A 228 -9.29 23.42 -14.03
N SER A 229 -10.16 22.42 -13.90
CA SER A 229 -11.61 22.61 -13.88
C SER A 229 -12.06 23.47 -12.70
N VAL A 230 -11.50 23.21 -11.51
CA VAL A 230 -11.84 23.98 -10.31
C VAL A 230 -11.42 25.45 -10.46
N MET A 231 -10.17 25.70 -10.84
CA MET A 231 -9.66 27.08 -10.99
C MET A 231 -10.38 27.81 -12.13
N ARG A 232 -10.68 27.12 -13.24
CA ARG A 232 -11.49 27.70 -14.32
C ARG A 232 -12.86 28.12 -13.81
N SER A 233 -13.57 27.27 -13.06
CA SER A 233 -14.89 27.60 -12.48
C SER A 233 -14.82 28.81 -11.56
N VAL A 234 -13.82 28.85 -10.66
CA VAL A 234 -13.63 29.94 -9.69
C VAL A 234 -13.40 31.28 -10.40
N PHE A 235 -12.56 31.32 -11.44
CA PHE A 235 -12.23 32.55 -12.15
C PHE A 235 -13.23 32.93 -13.25
N SER A 236 -13.98 31.98 -13.82
CA SER A 236 -15.03 32.30 -14.80
C SER A 236 -16.28 32.90 -14.15
N GLN A 237 -16.53 32.57 -12.88
CA GLN A 237 -17.74 32.96 -12.14
C GLN A 237 -17.46 34.02 -11.07
N THR A 238 -16.53 34.94 -11.34
CA THR A 238 -16.18 36.05 -10.42
C THR A 238 -17.37 36.95 -10.08
N HIS A 239 -18.41 36.96 -10.92
CA HIS A 239 -19.65 37.71 -10.68
C HIS A 239 -20.56 37.08 -9.60
N GLU A 240 -20.45 35.78 -9.31
CA GLU A 240 -21.21 35.10 -8.24
C GLU A 240 -20.52 35.22 -6.86
N TRP A 241 -19.36 35.88 -6.77
CA TRP A 241 -18.61 35.97 -5.52
C TRP A 241 -19.36 36.79 -4.48
N ARG A 242 -19.62 36.19 -3.32
CA ARG A 242 -20.31 36.85 -2.20
C ARG A 242 -19.30 37.22 -1.13
N TRP A 243 -19.09 38.52 -0.93
CA TRP A 243 -18.09 39.02 0.01
C TRP A 243 -18.44 38.67 1.45
N GLU A 244 -19.73 38.57 1.79
CA GLU A 244 -20.23 38.19 3.11
C GLU A 244 -19.74 36.78 3.48
N SER A 245 -19.89 35.84 2.52
CA SER A 245 -19.40 34.47 2.66
C SER A 245 -17.87 34.46 2.78
N ALA A 246 -17.17 35.20 1.92
CA ALA A 246 -15.72 35.24 1.94
C ALA A 246 -15.16 35.76 3.28
N VAL A 247 -15.72 36.85 3.81
CA VAL A 247 -15.32 37.42 5.11
C VAL A 247 -15.61 36.45 6.25
N LEU A 248 -16.80 35.84 6.27
CA LEU A 248 -17.16 34.86 7.30
C LEU A 248 -16.23 33.64 7.26
N GLY A 249 -15.98 33.10 6.06
CA GLY A 249 -15.09 31.97 5.82
C GLY A 249 -13.65 32.25 6.23
N CYS A 250 -13.09 33.38 5.80
CA CYS A 250 -11.75 33.81 6.20
C CYS A 250 -11.64 34.05 7.72
N GLY A 251 -12.68 34.62 8.35
CA GLY A 251 -12.73 34.83 9.79
C GLY A 251 -12.68 33.53 10.58
N PHE A 252 -13.53 32.55 10.24
CA PHE A 252 -13.51 31.24 10.89
C PHE A 252 -12.25 30.43 10.55
N LEU A 253 -11.74 30.53 9.32
CA LEU A 253 -10.48 29.89 8.94
C LEU A 253 -9.31 30.44 9.76
N PHE A 254 -9.24 31.77 9.93
CA PHE A 254 -8.26 32.42 10.78
C PHE A 254 -8.37 31.95 12.23
N PHE A 255 -9.58 31.91 12.79
CA PHE A 255 -9.84 31.38 14.13
C PHE A 255 -9.36 29.92 14.30
N LEU A 256 -9.68 29.04 13.34
CA LEU A 256 -9.28 27.64 13.35
C LEU A 256 -7.75 27.47 13.21
N MET A 257 -7.10 28.27 12.38
CA MET A 257 -5.64 28.25 12.23
C MET A 257 -4.93 28.79 13.47
N LEU A 258 -5.47 29.83 14.09
CA LEU A 258 -4.92 30.42 15.30
C LEU A 258 -4.99 29.44 16.48
N THR A 259 -6.14 28.79 16.68
CA THR A 259 -6.32 27.77 17.73
C THR A 259 -5.39 26.57 17.52
N LYS A 260 -5.19 26.13 16.28
CA LYS A 260 -4.23 25.08 15.92
C LYS A 260 -2.78 25.49 16.20
N HIS A 261 -2.40 26.72 15.85
CA HIS A 261 -1.06 27.24 16.11
C HIS A 261 -0.73 27.30 17.60
N PHE A 262 -1.66 27.79 18.43
CA PHE A 262 -1.50 27.83 19.88
C PHE A 262 -1.42 26.43 20.49
N SER A 263 -2.25 25.50 20.03
CA SER A 263 -2.22 24.09 20.44
C SER A 263 -0.86 23.43 20.16
N LYS A 264 -0.27 23.69 18.98
CA LYS A 264 1.07 23.16 18.62
C LYS A 264 2.18 23.70 19.53
N ARG A 265 2.12 24.98 19.92
CA ARG A 265 3.11 25.59 20.85
C ARG A 265 2.91 25.15 22.30
N ARG A 266 1.67 24.86 22.70
CA ARG A 266 1.30 24.59 24.08
C ARG A 266 0.32 23.40 24.13
N PRO A 267 0.80 22.17 24.40
CA PRO A 267 -0.03 20.96 24.35
C PRO A 267 -1.18 20.96 25.38
N LYS A 268 -1.12 21.81 26.41
CA LYS A 268 -2.24 22.01 27.36
C LYS A 268 -3.51 22.57 26.68
N PHE A 269 -3.37 23.32 25.58
CA PHE A 269 -4.50 23.88 24.81
C PHE A 269 -5.00 22.95 23.71
N PHE A 270 -4.59 21.68 23.70
CA PHE A 270 -5.08 20.69 22.75
C PHE A 270 -6.61 20.63 22.67
N TRP A 271 -7.27 20.70 23.83
CA TRP A 271 -8.74 20.69 23.94
C TRP A 271 -9.39 21.84 23.19
N VAL A 272 -8.76 23.03 23.16
CA VAL A 272 -9.27 24.19 22.43
C VAL A 272 -9.26 23.92 20.94
N SER A 273 -8.16 23.38 20.40
CA SER A 273 -8.06 23.02 18.98
C SER A 273 -8.99 21.87 18.58
N ALA A 274 -9.25 20.93 19.48
CA ALA A 274 -10.16 19.81 19.23
C ALA A 274 -11.64 20.25 19.20
N MET A 275 -12.03 21.22 20.05
CA MET A 275 -13.39 21.76 20.09
C MET A 275 -13.64 22.90 19.08
N ALA A 276 -12.58 23.50 18.53
CA ALA A 276 -12.68 24.65 17.63
C ALA A 276 -13.65 24.44 16.44
N PRO A 277 -13.67 23.28 15.75
CA PRO A 277 -14.63 23.04 14.68
C PRO A 277 -16.09 23.04 15.16
N LEU A 278 -16.38 22.36 16.27
CA LEU A 278 -17.73 22.33 16.84
C LEU A 278 -18.18 23.73 17.29
N THR A 279 -17.30 24.48 17.95
CA THR A 279 -17.62 25.87 18.33
C THR A 279 -17.83 26.75 17.11
N SER A 280 -17.11 26.50 16.01
CA SER A 280 -17.29 27.26 14.76
C SER A 280 -18.66 27.01 14.16
N VAL A 281 -19.14 25.76 14.16
CA VAL A 281 -20.50 25.42 13.71
C VAL A 281 -21.55 26.11 14.56
N ILE A 282 -21.44 26.03 15.89
CA ILE A 282 -22.41 26.65 16.81
C ILE A 282 -22.44 28.17 16.65
N LEU A 283 -21.27 28.82 16.67
CA LEU A 283 -21.16 30.28 16.49
C LEU A 283 -21.62 30.71 15.11
N GLY A 284 -21.28 29.95 14.07
CA GLY A 284 -21.72 30.18 12.70
C GLY A 284 -23.24 30.16 12.57
N SER A 285 -23.89 29.13 13.11
CA SER A 285 -25.35 29.02 13.09
C SER A 285 -26.04 30.15 13.87
N LEU A 286 -25.49 30.54 15.03
CA LEU A 286 -26.02 31.67 15.81
C LEU A 286 -25.88 32.99 15.05
N LEU A 287 -24.72 33.23 14.42
CA LEU A 287 -24.49 34.43 13.62
C LEU A 287 -25.46 34.50 12.43
N VAL A 288 -25.66 33.41 11.71
CA VAL A 288 -26.60 33.35 10.58
C VAL A 288 -28.03 33.62 11.04
N TYR A 289 -28.44 33.00 12.17
CA TYR A 289 -29.76 33.19 12.74
C TYR A 289 -30.03 34.64 13.16
N PHE A 290 -29.12 35.25 13.93
CA PHE A 290 -29.32 36.63 14.40
C PHE A 290 -29.17 37.66 13.29
N ALA A 291 -28.18 37.51 12.41
CA ALA A 291 -27.95 38.44 11.31
C ALA A 291 -28.91 38.26 10.14
N HIS A 292 -29.78 37.24 10.17
CA HIS A 292 -30.61 36.83 9.03
C HIS A 292 -29.77 36.72 7.75
N ALA A 293 -28.60 36.09 7.87
CA ALA A 293 -27.59 36.05 6.80
C ALA A 293 -28.06 35.21 5.59
N GLU A 294 -29.09 34.39 5.77
CA GLU A 294 -29.79 33.70 4.68
C GLU A 294 -30.34 34.69 3.65
N ASN A 295 -30.93 35.81 4.11
CA ASN A 295 -31.47 36.86 3.23
C ASN A 295 -30.36 37.66 2.52
N HIS A 296 -29.15 37.64 3.08
CA HIS A 296 -27.95 38.25 2.51
C HIS A 296 -27.15 37.26 1.66
N GLY A 297 -27.70 36.05 1.44
CA GLY A 297 -27.15 35.12 0.47
C GLY A 297 -26.10 34.14 0.96
N VAL A 298 -25.95 33.99 2.27
CA VAL A 298 -25.12 32.92 2.83
C VAL A 298 -25.87 31.59 2.65
N GLN A 299 -25.22 30.64 1.97
CA GLN A 299 -25.81 29.32 1.73
C GLN A 299 -25.88 28.51 3.03
N VAL A 300 -27.07 27.96 3.30
CA VAL A 300 -27.37 27.13 4.47
C VAL A 300 -27.84 25.73 4.06
N ILE A 301 -27.91 24.80 5.03
CA ILE A 301 -28.31 23.41 4.78
C ILE A 301 -29.79 23.29 4.38
N GLY A 302 -30.67 24.07 5.01
CA GLY A 302 -32.12 24.07 4.76
C GLY A 302 -32.90 22.98 5.52
N GLU A 303 -34.15 22.76 5.12
CA GLU A 303 -35.04 21.80 5.79
C GLU A 303 -34.66 20.33 5.54
N LEU A 304 -34.70 19.55 6.61
CA LEU A 304 -34.42 18.11 6.59
C LEU A 304 -35.64 17.34 7.10
N LYS A 305 -35.99 16.24 6.42
CA LYS A 305 -37.06 15.36 6.85
C LYS A 305 -36.66 14.65 8.16
N LYS A 306 -37.56 14.66 9.13
CA LYS A 306 -37.38 13.92 10.40
C LYS A 306 -37.61 12.44 10.17
N GLY A 307 -36.84 11.59 10.85
CA GLY A 307 -37.02 10.14 10.82
C GLY A 307 -35.71 9.36 10.86
N LEU A 308 -35.79 8.12 11.31
CA LEU A 308 -34.71 7.14 11.23
C LEU A 308 -34.85 6.28 9.97
N ASN A 309 -33.75 5.62 9.62
CA ASN A 309 -33.66 4.72 8.49
C ASN A 309 -34.77 3.65 8.52
N PRO A 310 -35.65 3.58 7.52
CA PRO A 310 -36.59 2.47 7.41
C PRO A 310 -35.86 1.18 6.99
N ILE A 311 -36.35 0.03 7.44
CA ILE A 311 -35.84 -1.28 7.01
C ILE A 311 -36.28 -1.50 5.56
N THR A 312 -35.33 -1.87 4.71
CA THR A 312 -35.47 -1.83 3.22
C THR A 312 -35.08 -3.18 2.60
N VAL A 313 -35.12 -4.25 3.40
CA VAL A 313 -34.76 -5.62 2.99
C VAL A 313 -35.62 -6.09 1.80
N THR A 314 -36.90 -5.71 1.78
CA THR A 314 -37.87 -6.06 0.73
C THR A 314 -37.71 -5.23 -0.54
N ASP A 315 -36.93 -4.15 -0.49
CA ASP A 315 -36.82 -3.17 -1.57
C ASP A 315 -35.59 -3.46 -2.46
N LEU A 316 -34.87 -4.56 -2.18
CA LEU A 316 -33.81 -5.07 -3.05
C LEU A 316 -34.43 -5.65 -4.33
N ALA A 317 -34.17 -4.97 -5.45
CA ALA A 317 -34.72 -5.31 -6.76
C ALA A 317 -34.00 -6.50 -7.42
N PHE A 318 -34.06 -7.70 -6.82
CA PHE A 318 -33.49 -8.92 -7.40
C PHE A 318 -34.24 -9.40 -8.64
N ASP A 319 -35.54 -9.18 -8.72
CA ASP A 319 -36.37 -9.62 -9.87
C ASP A 319 -36.42 -8.60 -11.02
N SER A 320 -35.63 -7.53 -10.95
CA SER A 320 -35.66 -6.46 -11.95
C SER A 320 -34.91 -6.85 -13.23
N PRO A 321 -35.43 -6.48 -14.43
CA PRO A 321 -34.67 -6.63 -15.68
C PRO A 321 -33.35 -5.86 -15.69
N TYR A 322 -33.19 -4.87 -14.80
CA TYR A 322 -31.97 -4.06 -14.67
C TYR A 322 -30.98 -4.59 -13.62
N LEU A 323 -31.18 -5.81 -13.11
CA LEU A 323 -30.30 -6.42 -12.10
C LEU A 323 -28.83 -6.45 -12.55
N MET A 324 -28.56 -6.80 -13.81
CA MET A 324 -27.20 -6.83 -14.34
C MET A 324 -26.52 -5.46 -14.28
N THR A 325 -27.27 -4.39 -14.51
CA THR A 325 -26.78 -3.00 -14.39
C THR A 325 -26.44 -2.67 -12.93
N ALA A 326 -27.28 -3.07 -11.98
CA ALA A 326 -27.01 -2.89 -10.56
C ALA A 326 -25.78 -3.68 -10.10
N ILE A 327 -25.63 -4.94 -10.55
CA ILE A 327 -24.45 -5.78 -10.27
C ILE A 327 -23.18 -5.13 -10.85
N LYS A 328 -23.20 -4.75 -12.13
CA LYS A 328 -22.06 -4.10 -12.80
C LYS A 328 -21.66 -2.80 -12.09
N THR A 329 -22.64 -1.99 -11.72
CA THR A 329 -22.40 -0.74 -11.00
C THR A 329 -21.86 -1.00 -9.60
N GLY A 330 -22.44 -1.96 -8.88
CA GLY A 330 -21.98 -2.39 -7.56
C GLY A 330 -20.53 -2.87 -7.58
N MET A 331 -20.14 -3.69 -8.56
CA MET A 331 -18.77 -4.18 -8.69
C MET A 331 -17.77 -3.05 -8.95
N ILE A 332 -18.05 -2.13 -9.89
CA ILE A 332 -17.15 -1.02 -10.22
C ILE A 332 -17.03 -0.05 -9.05
N THR A 333 -18.16 0.33 -8.46
CA THR A 333 -18.18 1.26 -7.32
C THR A 333 -17.56 0.64 -6.06
N ALA A 334 -17.69 -0.69 -5.86
CA ALA A 334 -17.00 -1.40 -4.77
C ALA A 334 -15.49 -1.31 -4.85
N ILE A 335 -14.90 -1.56 -6.04
CA ILE A 335 -13.45 -1.52 -6.23
C ILE A 335 -12.92 -0.12 -5.92
N ILE A 336 -13.61 0.91 -6.41
CA ILE A 336 -13.20 2.30 -6.21
C ILE A 336 -13.36 2.71 -4.75
N ALA A 337 -14.52 2.45 -4.14
CA ALA A 337 -14.76 2.77 -2.73
C ALA A 337 -13.84 2.01 -1.78
N LEU A 338 -13.45 0.78 -2.13
CA LEU A 338 -12.50 -0.02 -1.37
C LEU A 338 -11.08 0.55 -1.50
N ALA A 339 -10.63 0.86 -2.72
CA ALA A 339 -9.31 1.44 -2.96
C ALA A 339 -9.16 2.78 -2.22
N GLU A 340 -10.17 3.66 -2.27
CA GLU A 340 -10.18 4.92 -1.53
C GLU A 340 -10.16 4.67 -0.02
N GLY A 341 -11.08 3.86 0.51
CA GLY A 341 -11.18 3.60 1.96
C GLY A 341 -9.90 3.02 2.54
N ILE A 342 -9.29 2.06 1.85
CA ILE A 342 -8.01 1.47 2.23
C ILE A 342 -6.88 2.51 2.16
N ALA A 343 -6.79 3.29 1.09
CA ALA A 343 -5.75 4.30 0.93
C ALA A 343 -5.85 5.35 2.04
N VAL A 344 -7.05 5.83 2.36
CA VAL A 344 -7.30 6.79 3.44
C VAL A 344 -6.95 6.17 4.80
N GLY A 345 -7.43 4.96 5.08
CA GLY A 345 -7.13 4.25 6.33
C GLY A 345 -5.62 4.08 6.53
N ARG A 346 -4.92 3.57 5.52
CA ARG A 346 -3.46 3.34 5.56
C ARG A 346 -2.70 4.65 5.71
N SER A 347 -3.15 5.72 5.06
CA SER A 347 -2.56 7.05 5.17
C SER A 347 -2.52 7.56 6.61
N PHE A 348 -3.66 7.51 7.32
CA PHE A 348 -3.73 7.95 8.71
C PHE A 348 -3.02 6.99 9.67
N ALA A 349 -3.05 5.69 9.40
CA ALA A 349 -2.33 4.70 10.20
C ALA A 349 -0.82 4.91 10.16
N MET A 350 -0.29 5.20 8.98
CA MET A 350 1.12 5.54 8.82
C MET A 350 1.48 6.86 9.49
N TYR A 351 0.57 7.84 9.50
CA TYR A 351 0.80 9.09 10.23
C TYR A 351 0.87 8.88 11.76
N LYS A 352 0.09 7.95 12.32
CA LYS A 352 0.12 7.58 13.76
C LYS A 352 1.04 6.40 14.10
N ASN A 353 1.77 5.85 13.13
CA ASN A 353 2.65 4.68 13.30
C ASN A 353 1.93 3.44 13.90
N TYR A 354 0.73 3.13 13.42
CA TYR A 354 0.08 1.84 13.70
C TYR A 354 -0.16 1.04 12.42
N HIS A 355 -0.38 -0.26 12.56
CA HIS A 355 -0.61 -1.16 11.43
C HIS A 355 -2.10 -1.42 11.23
N ILE A 356 -2.52 -1.46 9.96
CA ILE A 356 -3.87 -1.83 9.55
C ILE A 356 -3.81 -3.19 8.87
N ASP A 357 -4.70 -4.09 9.27
CA ASP A 357 -4.93 -5.37 8.61
C ASP A 357 -5.87 -5.19 7.41
N GLY A 358 -5.32 -5.34 6.20
CA GLY A 358 -6.06 -5.17 4.95
C GLY A 358 -7.25 -6.14 4.79
N ASN A 359 -7.14 -7.36 5.31
CA ASN A 359 -8.23 -8.34 5.20
C ASN A 359 -9.42 -7.92 6.07
N LYS A 360 -9.14 -7.45 7.29
CA LYS A 360 -10.18 -6.96 8.21
C LYS A 360 -10.86 -5.71 7.67
N GLU A 361 -10.11 -4.78 7.07
CA GLU A 361 -10.70 -3.61 6.41
C GLU A 361 -11.64 -4.01 5.27
N MET A 362 -11.22 -4.92 4.39
CA MET A 362 -12.07 -5.40 3.28
C MET A 362 -13.37 -6.03 3.78
N ILE A 363 -13.31 -6.88 4.82
CA ILE A 363 -14.50 -7.47 5.45
C ILE A 363 -15.36 -6.38 6.08
N ALA A 364 -14.78 -5.42 6.80
CA ALA A 364 -15.52 -4.34 7.47
C ALA A 364 -16.28 -3.46 6.47
N PHE A 365 -15.62 -3.05 5.37
CA PHE A 365 -16.26 -2.31 4.28
C PHE A 365 -17.38 -3.12 3.62
N GLY A 366 -17.15 -4.42 3.40
CA GLY A 366 -18.17 -5.29 2.82
C GLY A 366 -19.40 -5.43 3.71
N MET A 367 -19.20 -5.75 4.98
CA MET A 367 -20.28 -5.96 5.93
C MET A 367 -21.07 -4.69 6.25
N MET A 368 -20.41 -3.53 6.34
CA MET A 368 -21.11 -2.27 6.57
C MET A 368 -21.97 -1.85 5.38
N ASN A 369 -21.55 -2.15 4.15
CA ASN A 369 -22.33 -1.87 2.94
C ASN A 369 -23.46 -2.89 2.72
N ILE A 370 -23.26 -4.17 3.07
CA ILE A 370 -24.35 -5.15 3.12
C ILE A 370 -25.41 -4.69 4.13
N ALA A 371 -25.03 -4.43 5.38
CA ALA A 371 -25.95 -3.96 6.41
C ALA A 371 -26.62 -2.61 6.04
N GLY A 372 -25.86 -1.71 5.41
CA GLY A 372 -26.35 -0.43 4.92
C GLY A 372 -27.44 -0.59 3.86
N SER A 373 -27.24 -1.48 2.88
CA SER A 373 -28.22 -1.71 1.81
C SER A 373 -29.58 -2.23 2.33
N LEU A 374 -29.56 -2.95 3.46
CA LEU A 374 -30.77 -3.45 4.14
C LEU A 374 -31.48 -2.38 4.99
N THR A 375 -30.85 -1.23 5.21
CA THR A 375 -31.28 -0.16 6.14
C THR A 375 -31.27 1.22 5.46
N SER A 376 -31.68 1.29 4.20
CA SER A 376 -31.84 2.53 3.42
C SER A 376 -30.55 3.35 3.29
N CYS A 377 -29.39 2.71 3.28
CA CYS A 377 -28.11 3.35 3.02
C CYS A 377 -27.63 2.96 1.63
N TYR A 378 -26.93 3.88 0.97
CA TYR A 378 -26.21 3.57 -0.27
C TYR A 378 -24.71 3.50 0.03
N LEU A 379 -23.91 3.19 -0.99
CA LEU A 379 -22.50 2.89 -0.86
C LEU A 379 -21.72 3.88 0.02
N THR A 380 -21.09 3.33 1.06
CA THR A 380 -20.25 4.05 2.02
C THR A 380 -18.83 3.49 2.07
N THR A 381 -17.90 4.34 2.47
CA THR A 381 -16.48 4.00 2.72
C THR A 381 -15.92 4.98 3.75
N GLY A 382 -14.60 5.20 3.79
CA GLY A 382 -13.95 6.22 4.61
C GLY A 382 -13.55 7.45 3.81
N PRO A 383 -14.42 8.47 3.66
CA PRO A 383 -14.07 9.72 2.99
C PRO A 383 -12.86 10.41 3.64
N PHE A 384 -11.95 10.92 2.80
CA PHE A 384 -10.74 11.61 3.25
C PHE A 384 -11.04 12.83 4.13
N SER A 385 -12.02 13.66 3.75
CA SER A 385 -12.40 14.88 4.48
C SER A 385 -12.84 14.62 5.92
N ARG A 386 -13.72 13.65 6.14
CA ARG A 386 -14.22 13.30 7.48
C ARG A 386 -13.10 12.68 8.33
N SER A 387 -12.32 11.79 7.73
CA SER A 387 -11.22 11.10 8.42
C SER A 387 -10.13 12.09 8.84
N ALA A 388 -9.82 13.09 8.01
CA ALA A 388 -8.90 14.17 8.36
C ALA A 388 -9.37 15.02 9.54
N VAL A 389 -10.67 15.33 9.61
CA VAL A 389 -11.23 16.08 10.74
C VAL A 389 -11.26 15.21 12.00
N ASN A 390 -11.60 13.92 11.89
CA ASN A 390 -11.51 12.95 12.99
C ASN A 390 -10.08 12.87 13.55
N PHE A 391 -9.09 12.78 12.66
CA PHE A 391 -7.69 12.75 13.00
C PHE A 391 -7.25 14.04 13.72
N ASN A 392 -7.57 15.21 13.16
CA ASN A 392 -7.20 16.51 13.75
C ASN A 392 -7.92 16.80 15.08
N SER A 393 -9.13 16.27 15.26
CA SER A 393 -9.91 16.39 16.51
C SER A 393 -9.39 15.46 17.62
N GLY A 394 -8.41 14.61 17.33
CA GLY A 394 -7.69 13.84 18.33
C GLY A 394 -8.23 12.46 18.63
N CYS A 395 -9.00 11.85 17.72
CA CYS A 395 -9.53 10.51 17.93
C CYS A 395 -8.45 9.49 18.32
N LYS A 396 -8.86 8.52 19.12
CA LYS A 396 -8.01 7.46 19.66
C LYS A 396 -8.50 6.09 19.22
N THR A 397 -9.80 5.91 19.05
CA THR A 397 -10.39 4.63 18.68
C THR A 397 -11.54 4.80 17.69
N ALA A 398 -12.01 3.67 17.14
CA ALA A 398 -13.19 3.65 16.28
C ALA A 398 -14.51 4.01 17.00
N VAL A 399 -14.48 4.24 18.33
CA VAL A 399 -15.64 4.78 19.09
C VAL A 399 -16.07 6.14 18.56
N SER A 400 -15.18 6.92 17.91
CA SER A 400 -15.59 8.17 17.29
C SER A 400 -16.66 7.98 16.20
N ASN A 401 -16.65 6.85 15.48
CA ASN A 401 -17.74 6.49 14.55
C ASN A 401 -19.05 6.17 15.26
N ILE A 402 -19.00 5.52 16.43
CA ILE A 402 -20.18 5.22 17.25
C ILE A 402 -20.79 6.52 17.75
N VAL A 403 -19.97 7.41 18.31
CA VAL A 403 -20.41 8.73 18.78
C VAL A 403 -20.98 9.54 17.63
N MET A 404 -20.33 9.55 16.46
CA MET A 404 -20.83 10.22 15.27
C MET A 404 -22.21 9.68 14.86
N ALA A 405 -22.36 8.36 14.78
CA ALA A 405 -23.65 7.73 14.44
C ALA A 405 -24.75 8.11 15.43
N LEU A 406 -24.47 8.06 16.74
CA LEU A 406 -25.42 8.47 17.78
C LEU A 406 -25.76 9.98 17.68
N ALA A 407 -24.78 10.84 17.41
CA ALA A 407 -25.01 12.27 17.25
C ALA A 407 -25.88 12.57 16.01
N VAL A 408 -25.66 11.88 14.89
CA VAL A 408 -26.51 11.97 13.70
C VAL A 408 -27.93 11.46 14.01
N MET A 409 -28.06 10.34 14.74
CA MET A 409 -29.36 9.80 15.16
C MET A 409 -30.16 10.81 16.01
N ILE A 410 -29.53 11.40 17.03
CA ILE A 410 -30.17 12.44 17.86
C ILE A 410 -30.55 13.66 17.01
N THR A 411 -29.72 13.99 16.02
CA THR A 411 -29.98 15.11 15.12
C THR A 411 -31.18 14.89 14.21
N LEU A 412 -31.33 13.70 13.65
CA LEU A 412 -32.45 13.33 12.79
C LEU A 412 -33.79 13.24 13.55
N LEU A 413 -33.74 12.96 14.86
CA LEU A 413 -34.93 12.86 15.71
C LEU A 413 -35.34 14.20 16.32
N PHE A 414 -34.38 14.99 16.82
CA PHE A 414 -34.68 16.14 17.69
C PHE A 414 -34.09 17.47 17.20
N LEU A 415 -32.85 17.49 16.70
CA LEU A 415 -32.11 18.74 16.41
C LEU A 415 -32.21 19.20 14.96
N THR A 416 -33.05 18.55 14.14
CA THR A 416 -33.21 18.88 12.72
C THR A 416 -33.47 20.37 12.45
N PRO A 417 -34.32 21.07 13.24
CA PRO A 417 -34.53 22.52 13.05
C PRO A 417 -33.29 23.37 13.37
N LEU A 418 -32.42 22.93 14.28
CA LEU A 418 -31.23 23.68 14.68
C LEU A 418 -30.17 23.71 13.57
N PHE A 419 -30.10 22.63 12.78
CA PHE A 419 -29.14 22.53 11.68
C PHE A 419 -29.53 23.32 10.43
N HIS A 420 -30.79 23.79 10.34
CA HIS A 420 -31.28 24.62 9.23
C HIS A 420 -30.35 25.80 8.97
N TYR A 421 -30.01 26.55 10.02
CA TYR A 421 -29.22 27.78 9.97
C TYR A 421 -27.71 27.55 9.84
N THR A 422 -27.25 26.32 9.62
CA THR A 422 -25.81 26.04 9.59
C THR A 422 -25.21 26.54 8.27
N PRO A 423 -24.28 27.52 8.31
CA PRO A 423 -23.68 28.08 7.09
C PRO A 423 -22.68 27.11 6.45
N LEU A 424 -22.84 26.82 5.17
CA LEU A 424 -21.91 25.94 4.42
C LEU A 424 -20.47 26.46 4.42
N VAL A 425 -20.29 27.78 4.47
CA VAL A 425 -18.97 28.42 4.50
C VAL A 425 -18.14 28.05 5.74
N VAL A 426 -18.77 27.86 6.90
CA VAL A 426 -18.08 27.44 8.12
C VAL A 426 -17.53 26.02 7.99
N LEU A 427 -18.30 25.12 7.37
CA LEU A 427 -17.84 23.75 7.11
C LEU A 427 -16.65 23.76 6.15
N SER A 428 -16.70 24.57 5.10
CA SER A 428 -15.58 24.73 4.17
C SER A 428 -14.32 25.23 4.89
N ALA A 429 -14.44 26.20 5.79
CA ALA A 429 -13.32 26.65 6.62
C ALA A 429 -12.76 25.53 7.51
N ILE A 430 -13.63 24.71 8.13
CA ILE A 430 -13.22 23.55 8.94
C ILE A 430 -12.45 22.52 8.11
N ILE A 431 -12.96 22.19 6.93
CA ILE A 431 -12.31 21.22 6.03
C ILE A 431 -10.95 21.76 5.57
N ILE A 432 -10.85 23.03 5.14
CA ILE A 432 -9.57 23.64 4.75
C ILE A 432 -8.56 23.58 5.90
N ALA A 433 -8.96 23.99 7.10
CA ALA A 433 -8.11 23.96 8.30
C ALA A 433 -7.60 22.55 8.65
N ALA A 434 -8.42 21.52 8.42
CA ALA A 434 -8.04 20.14 8.63
C ALA A 434 -7.02 19.65 7.56
N MET A 435 -7.27 19.96 6.29
CA MET A 435 -6.43 19.53 5.15
C MET A 435 -5.03 20.12 5.17
N VAL A 436 -4.89 21.42 5.52
CA VAL A 436 -3.57 22.09 5.55
C VAL A 436 -2.59 21.38 6.49
N GLY A 437 -3.07 20.72 7.56
CA GLY A 437 -2.21 19.98 8.48
C GLY A 437 -1.69 18.64 7.95
N LEU A 438 -2.20 18.15 6.82
CA LEU A 438 -1.83 16.85 6.25
C LEU A 438 -0.74 16.94 5.18
N ILE A 439 -0.43 18.15 4.71
CA ILE A 439 0.63 18.36 3.72
C ILE A 439 1.98 18.41 4.44
N ASP A 440 2.76 17.33 4.30
CA ASP A 440 4.04 17.14 4.98
C ASP A 440 5.23 17.32 4.01
N TYR A 441 5.66 18.57 3.85
CA TYR A 441 6.76 18.92 2.93
C TYR A 441 8.10 18.38 3.40
N ASP A 442 8.32 18.23 4.71
CA ASP A 442 9.57 17.73 5.28
C ASP A 442 9.80 16.27 4.88
N LYS A 443 8.75 15.44 4.90
CA LYS A 443 8.83 14.05 4.40
C LYS A 443 9.13 13.98 2.91
N ALA A 444 8.53 14.85 2.10
CA ALA A 444 8.82 14.89 0.65
C ALA A 444 10.28 15.26 0.36
N ILE A 445 10.85 16.22 1.10
CA ILE A 445 12.26 16.60 1.00
C ILE A 445 13.17 15.46 1.47
N HIS A 446 12.80 14.77 2.55
CA HIS A 446 13.53 13.60 3.04
C HIS A 446 13.56 12.47 1.99
N LEU A 447 12.41 12.18 1.36
CA LEU A 447 12.33 11.21 0.25
C LEU A 447 13.29 11.56 -0.88
N PHE A 448 13.33 12.83 -1.30
CA PHE A 448 14.26 13.29 -2.34
C PHE A 448 15.74 13.10 -1.99
N LYS A 449 16.10 13.29 -0.71
CA LYS A 449 17.48 13.10 -0.23
C LYS A 449 17.89 11.63 -0.13
N VAL A 450 16.96 10.74 0.22
CA VAL A 450 17.23 9.31 0.42
C VAL A 450 17.17 8.53 -0.88
N ASP A 451 16.07 8.65 -1.64
CA ASP A 451 15.87 7.91 -2.87
C ASP A 451 15.06 8.71 -3.90
N LYS A 452 15.72 9.05 -5.01
CA LYS A 452 15.12 9.84 -6.09
C LYS A 452 13.94 9.13 -6.76
N PHE A 453 13.95 7.80 -6.85
CA PHE A 453 12.83 7.05 -7.43
C PHE A 453 11.61 7.09 -6.52
N ASP A 454 11.80 7.00 -5.20
CA ASP A 454 10.72 7.17 -4.25
C ASP A 454 10.11 8.58 -4.30
N PHE A 455 10.95 9.60 -4.49
CA PHE A 455 10.46 10.94 -4.75
C PHE A 455 9.66 11.04 -6.06
N VAL A 456 10.07 10.36 -7.13
CA VAL A 456 9.30 10.30 -8.39
C VAL A 456 7.94 9.63 -8.17
N VAL A 457 7.87 8.53 -7.41
CA VAL A 457 6.60 7.89 -7.04
C VAL A 457 5.72 8.85 -6.24
N CYS A 458 6.28 9.53 -5.24
CA CYS A 458 5.57 10.54 -4.46
C CYS A 458 5.02 11.68 -5.33
N MET A 459 5.84 12.23 -6.22
CA MET A 459 5.45 13.33 -7.10
C MET A 459 4.40 12.87 -8.14
N SER A 460 4.51 11.64 -8.64
CA SER A 460 3.52 11.06 -9.55
C SER A 460 2.15 10.91 -8.89
N ALA A 461 2.12 10.48 -7.62
CA ALA A 461 0.89 10.43 -6.83
C ALA A 461 0.29 11.84 -6.69
N TYR A 462 1.11 12.82 -6.29
CA TYR A 462 0.68 14.20 -6.11
C TYR A 462 0.10 14.82 -7.39
N ILE A 463 0.87 14.77 -8.49
CA ILE A 463 0.46 15.32 -9.78
C ILE A 463 -0.77 14.59 -10.32
N GLY A 464 -0.79 13.25 -10.21
CA GLY A 464 -1.93 12.45 -10.65
C GLY A 464 -3.22 12.81 -9.91
N VAL A 465 -3.16 13.02 -8.60
CA VAL A 465 -4.33 13.44 -7.81
C VAL A 465 -4.77 14.87 -8.18
N VAL A 466 -3.83 15.81 -8.27
CA VAL A 466 -4.14 17.24 -8.43
C VAL A 466 -4.65 17.59 -9.83
N PHE A 467 -4.07 17.00 -10.88
CA PHE A 467 -4.40 17.34 -12.27
C PHE A 467 -5.42 16.41 -12.92
N PHE A 468 -5.67 15.24 -12.34
CA PHE A 468 -6.65 14.27 -12.86
C PHE A 468 -7.69 13.95 -11.78
N SER A 469 -7.50 12.85 -11.06
CA SER A 469 -8.41 12.44 -9.98
C SER A 469 -7.66 11.69 -8.90
N VAL A 470 -8.29 11.58 -7.73
CA VAL A 470 -7.76 10.85 -6.57
C VAL A 470 -7.40 9.41 -6.95
N GLU A 471 -8.25 8.74 -7.74
CA GLU A 471 -8.04 7.36 -8.20
C GLU A 471 -6.90 7.26 -9.21
N THR A 472 -6.83 8.17 -10.18
CA THR A 472 -5.77 8.17 -11.20
C THR A 472 -4.39 8.36 -10.55
N GLY A 473 -4.28 9.26 -9.56
CA GLY A 473 -3.03 9.44 -8.83
C GLY A 473 -2.61 8.21 -8.04
N LEU A 474 -3.57 7.51 -7.41
CA LEU A 474 -3.30 6.25 -6.72
C LEU A 474 -2.81 5.16 -7.68
N ILE A 475 -3.52 4.97 -8.80
CA ILE A 475 -3.16 3.97 -9.83
C ILE A 475 -1.77 4.26 -10.40
N LEU A 476 -1.48 5.52 -10.72
CA LEU A 476 -0.20 5.92 -11.29
C LEU A 476 0.97 5.62 -10.33
N ALA A 477 0.79 5.93 -9.04
CA ALA A 477 1.82 5.71 -8.03
C ALA A 477 2.05 4.21 -7.75
N VAL A 478 0.99 3.42 -7.69
CA VAL A 478 1.07 1.95 -7.55
C VAL A 478 1.72 1.34 -8.79
N ALA A 479 1.33 1.76 -10.00
CA ALA A 479 1.91 1.28 -11.24
C ALA A 479 3.41 1.57 -11.32
N LEU A 480 3.84 2.78 -10.94
CA LEU A 480 5.27 3.13 -10.91
C LEU A 480 6.03 2.36 -9.82
N SER A 481 5.41 2.11 -8.66
CA SER A 481 6.00 1.28 -7.59
C SER A 481 6.21 -0.16 -8.07
N ILE A 482 5.21 -0.75 -8.74
CA ILE A 482 5.30 -2.09 -9.33
C ILE A 482 6.34 -2.11 -10.44
N LEU A 483 6.35 -1.10 -11.32
CA LEU A 483 7.35 -0.99 -12.39
C LEU A 483 8.77 -0.97 -11.83
N ARG A 484 9.01 -0.23 -10.74
CA ARG A 484 10.31 -0.21 -10.04
C ARG A 484 10.71 -1.60 -9.56
N VAL A 485 9.79 -2.35 -8.95
CA VAL A 485 10.04 -3.73 -8.51
C VAL A 485 10.35 -4.64 -9.72
N LEU A 486 9.56 -4.53 -10.78
CA LEU A 486 9.76 -5.30 -12.01
C LEU A 486 11.12 -5.00 -12.66
N LEU A 487 11.54 -3.73 -12.71
CA LEU A 487 12.85 -3.33 -13.21
C LEU A 487 13.99 -3.89 -12.35
N PHE A 488 13.82 -3.87 -11.02
CA PHE A 488 14.81 -4.47 -10.10
C PHE A 488 14.95 -5.98 -10.31
N VAL A 489 13.82 -6.68 -10.52
CA VAL A 489 13.82 -8.12 -10.82
C VAL A 489 14.41 -8.41 -12.21
N ALA A 490 14.06 -7.62 -13.23
CA ALA A 490 14.49 -7.83 -14.62
C ALA A 490 15.96 -7.44 -14.88
N ARG A 491 16.49 -6.44 -14.16
CA ARG A 491 17.86 -5.94 -14.29
C ARG A 491 18.58 -5.98 -12.93
N PRO A 492 18.84 -7.18 -12.38
CA PRO A 492 19.53 -7.30 -11.11
C PRO A 492 20.98 -6.79 -11.21
N ARG A 493 21.53 -6.37 -10.07
CA ARG A 493 22.93 -5.95 -9.99
C ARG A 493 23.84 -7.17 -10.00
N THR A 494 24.94 -7.08 -10.73
CA THR A 494 26.03 -8.06 -10.71
C THR A 494 27.32 -7.34 -10.33
N ASN A 495 28.02 -7.88 -9.34
CA ASN A 495 29.21 -7.27 -8.77
C ASN A 495 30.42 -8.18 -9.00
N VAL A 496 31.57 -7.60 -9.32
CA VAL A 496 32.86 -8.31 -9.34
C VAL A 496 33.41 -8.35 -7.93
N LEU A 497 33.82 -9.54 -7.49
CA LEU A 497 34.41 -9.74 -6.17
C LEU A 497 35.93 -9.83 -6.24
N GLY A 498 36.61 -9.17 -5.30
CA GLY A 498 38.05 -9.28 -5.06
C GLY A 498 38.33 -9.79 -3.65
N ASN A 499 39.52 -10.34 -3.45
CA ASN A 499 39.97 -10.81 -2.14
C ASN A 499 40.47 -9.64 -1.28
N ILE A 500 40.07 -9.57 -0.02
CA ILE A 500 40.68 -8.66 0.94
C ILE A 500 42.01 -9.26 1.42
N PRO A 501 43.15 -8.53 1.33
CA PRO A 501 44.46 -9.03 1.71
C PRO A 501 44.47 -9.66 3.11
N ASN A 502 45.23 -10.77 3.26
CA ASN A 502 45.35 -11.53 4.49
C ASN A 502 44.02 -12.10 5.05
N SER A 503 43.02 -12.29 4.19
CA SER A 503 41.75 -12.90 4.56
C SER A 503 41.25 -13.88 3.49
N MET A 504 40.21 -14.65 3.84
CA MET A 504 39.46 -15.49 2.91
C MET A 504 38.15 -14.81 2.47
N ILE A 505 38.05 -13.49 2.64
CA ILE A 505 36.80 -12.73 2.45
C ILE A 505 36.83 -12.05 1.09
N PHE A 506 35.82 -12.38 0.28
CA PHE A 506 35.61 -11.78 -1.04
C PHE A 506 34.55 -10.69 -0.95
N ARG A 507 34.85 -9.49 -1.45
CA ARG A 507 33.95 -8.34 -1.44
C ARG A 507 34.00 -7.56 -2.76
N ASN A 508 32.95 -6.78 -2.99
CA ASN A 508 32.82 -5.93 -4.17
C ASN A 508 33.99 -4.94 -4.26
N VAL A 509 34.73 -5.00 -5.37
CA VAL A 509 35.90 -4.16 -5.65
C VAL A 509 35.55 -2.67 -5.71
N ASN A 510 34.33 -2.33 -6.18
CA ASN A 510 33.88 -0.94 -6.25
C ASN A 510 33.57 -0.35 -4.88
N GLN A 511 33.23 -1.19 -3.89
CA GLN A 511 32.94 -0.75 -2.52
C GLN A 511 34.21 -0.73 -1.66
N TYR A 512 35.12 -1.69 -1.86
CA TYR A 512 36.34 -1.84 -1.08
C TYR A 512 37.56 -1.68 -1.99
N PRO A 513 38.21 -0.49 -2.03
CA PRO A 513 39.36 -0.23 -2.89
C PRO A 513 40.55 -1.16 -2.62
N ASN A 514 40.63 -1.73 -1.41
CA ASN A 514 41.69 -2.66 -1.01
C ASN A 514 41.46 -4.09 -1.49
N ALA A 515 40.32 -4.40 -2.12
CA ALA A 515 40.03 -5.73 -2.63
C ALA A 515 40.77 -5.98 -3.96
N ILE A 516 41.53 -7.07 -4.01
CA ILE A 516 42.41 -7.40 -5.14
C ILE A 516 41.77 -8.54 -5.95
N CYS A 517 41.62 -8.34 -7.25
CA CYS A 517 41.18 -9.40 -8.16
C CYS A 517 42.23 -10.50 -8.25
N VAL A 518 41.78 -11.76 -8.31
CA VAL A 518 42.68 -12.91 -8.43
C VAL A 518 43.06 -13.10 -9.90
N PRO A 519 44.36 -13.12 -10.25
CA PRO A 519 44.78 -13.28 -11.64
C PRO A 519 44.23 -14.56 -12.27
N GLY A 520 43.66 -14.46 -13.47
CA GLY A 520 43.11 -15.60 -14.21
C GLY A 520 41.74 -16.10 -13.73
N VAL A 521 41.13 -15.48 -12.72
CA VAL A 521 39.83 -15.88 -12.15
C VAL A 521 38.88 -14.68 -12.07
N LEU A 522 37.72 -14.79 -12.70
CA LEU A 522 36.64 -13.81 -12.61
C LEU A 522 35.58 -14.30 -11.63
N ILE A 523 35.32 -13.52 -10.57
CA ILE A 523 34.33 -13.86 -9.54
C ILE A 523 33.17 -12.89 -9.65
N LEU A 524 31.98 -13.40 -9.96
CA LEU A 524 30.76 -12.61 -10.12
C LEU A 524 29.73 -12.99 -9.07
N GLN A 525 29.24 -12.01 -8.33
CA GLN A 525 28.12 -12.15 -7.42
C GLN A 525 26.81 -11.81 -8.12
N ILE A 526 25.83 -12.71 -8.02
CA ILE A 526 24.47 -12.50 -8.55
C ILE A 526 23.54 -12.15 -7.39
N ASP A 527 23.14 -10.87 -7.29
CA ASP A 527 22.34 -10.35 -6.17
C ASP A 527 20.81 -10.48 -6.40
N ALA A 528 20.33 -11.55 -7.05
CA ALA A 528 18.89 -11.78 -7.26
C ALA A 528 18.51 -13.22 -7.62
N PRO A 529 17.26 -13.64 -7.40
CA PRO A 529 16.68 -14.83 -8.02
C PRO A 529 16.74 -14.78 -9.54
N ILE A 530 16.87 -15.94 -10.19
CA ILE A 530 16.98 -16.03 -11.65
C ILE A 530 15.65 -16.55 -12.22
N TYR A 531 14.97 -15.68 -12.97
CA TYR A 531 13.68 -15.97 -13.59
C TYR A 531 13.72 -15.66 -15.09
N PHE A 532 12.67 -16.05 -15.81
CA PHE A 532 12.47 -15.74 -17.22
C PHE A 532 12.66 -14.24 -17.53
N ALA A 533 12.31 -13.36 -16.59
CA ALA A 533 12.39 -11.92 -16.76
C ALA A 533 13.85 -11.39 -16.81
N ASN A 534 14.81 -12.09 -16.19
CA ASN A 534 16.20 -11.63 -16.10
C ASN A 534 17.24 -12.61 -16.64
N SER A 535 16.86 -13.85 -16.98
CA SER A 535 17.78 -14.88 -17.46
C SER A 535 18.55 -14.44 -18.71
N GLY A 536 17.84 -13.93 -19.73
CA GLY A 536 18.47 -13.41 -20.95
C GLY A 536 19.44 -12.25 -20.68
N TYR A 537 19.04 -11.30 -19.82
CA TYR A 537 19.89 -10.18 -19.43
C TYR A 537 21.14 -10.63 -18.66
N LEU A 538 20.98 -11.53 -17.69
CA LEU A 538 22.08 -12.05 -16.89
C LEU A 538 23.10 -12.79 -17.76
N ARG A 539 22.65 -13.60 -18.72
CA ARG A 539 23.50 -14.29 -19.69
C ARG A 539 24.38 -13.30 -20.47
N GLU A 540 23.75 -12.29 -21.06
CA GLU A 540 24.47 -11.24 -21.80
C GLU A 540 25.36 -10.39 -20.89
N ARG A 541 24.95 -10.12 -19.65
CA ARG A 541 25.74 -9.34 -18.70
C ARG A 541 26.97 -10.10 -18.24
N ILE A 542 26.87 -11.40 -17.98
CA ILE A 542 28.00 -12.27 -17.63
C ILE A 542 28.96 -12.35 -18.80
N SER A 543 28.47 -12.54 -20.03
CA SER A 543 29.33 -12.51 -21.23
C SER A 543 30.09 -11.19 -21.34
N ARG A 544 29.42 -10.04 -21.16
CA ARG A 544 30.09 -8.73 -21.19
C ARG A 544 31.15 -8.57 -20.11
N TRP A 545 30.91 -9.08 -18.90
CA TRP A 545 31.93 -9.08 -17.84
C TRP A 545 33.15 -9.92 -18.21
N ILE A 546 32.95 -11.07 -18.86
CA ILE A 546 34.05 -11.91 -19.37
C ILE A 546 34.83 -11.16 -20.43
N ASP A 547 34.15 -10.52 -21.40
CA ASP A 547 34.79 -9.74 -22.46
C ASP A 547 35.61 -8.57 -21.88
N GLU A 548 35.02 -7.79 -20.95
CA GLU A 548 35.67 -6.66 -20.26
C GLU A 548 36.94 -7.09 -19.50
N GLU A 549 36.91 -8.22 -18.79
CA GLU A 549 38.07 -8.71 -18.03
C GLU A 549 39.13 -9.35 -18.93
N GLU A 550 38.76 -10.04 -20.02
CA GLU A 550 39.73 -10.53 -21.01
C GLU A 550 40.49 -9.38 -21.68
N GLU A 551 39.81 -8.30 -22.07
CA GLU A 551 40.44 -7.11 -22.65
C GLU A 551 41.39 -6.44 -21.65
N LYS A 552 40.97 -6.32 -20.39
CA LYS A 552 41.79 -5.78 -19.31
C LYS A 552 43.05 -6.61 -19.07
N LEU A 553 42.94 -7.93 -19.01
CA LEU A 553 44.09 -8.83 -18.85
C LEU A 553 45.06 -8.75 -20.05
N LYS A 554 44.54 -8.65 -21.28
CA LYS A 554 45.35 -8.43 -22.49
C LYS A 554 46.13 -7.11 -22.42
N SER A 555 45.49 -6.03 -21.97
CA SER A 555 46.15 -4.72 -21.84
C SER A 555 47.27 -4.70 -20.80
N LEU A 556 47.15 -5.52 -19.76
CA LEU A 556 48.13 -5.65 -18.67
C LEU A 556 49.25 -6.66 -18.97
N GLY A 557 49.20 -7.33 -20.13
CA GLY A 557 50.14 -8.41 -20.47
C GLY A 557 50.08 -9.60 -19.52
N GLN A 558 48.94 -9.79 -18.83
CA GLN A 558 48.74 -10.82 -17.82
C GLN A 558 48.19 -12.12 -18.41
N SER A 559 48.18 -13.17 -17.58
CA SER A 559 47.64 -14.49 -17.92
C SER A 559 46.19 -14.39 -18.41
N SER A 560 45.84 -15.17 -19.43
CA SER A 560 44.46 -15.25 -19.91
C SER A 560 43.51 -15.71 -18.81
N LEU A 561 42.26 -15.24 -18.86
CA LEU A 561 41.19 -15.71 -18.00
C LEU A 561 41.04 -17.23 -18.20
N GLN A 562 40.85 -17.98 -17.10
CA GLN A 562 40.64 -19.44 -17.15
C GLN A 562 39.38 -19.89 -16.41
N TYR A 563 39.02 -19.22 -15.33
CA TYR A 563 37.90 -19.61 -14.48
C TYR A 563 36.89 -18.48 -14.29
N VAL A 564 35.61 -18.82 -14.35
CA VAL A 564 34.50 -17.92 -14.00
C VAL A 564 33.74 -18.54 -12.83
N ILE A 565 33.84 -17.89 -11.66
CA ILE A 565 33.16 -18.31 -10.44
C ILE A 565 31.90 -17.45 -10.28
N LEU A 566 30.73 -18.11 -10.20
CA LEU A 566 29.47 -17.47 -9.88
C LEU A 566 29.13 -17.69 -8.40
N ASP A 567 29.10 -16.61 -7.62
CA ASP A 567 28.58 -16.62 -6.25
C ASP A 567 27.05 -16.55 -6.29
N MET A 568 26.45 -17.68 -5.90
CA MET A 568 25.02 -17.93 -5.92
C MET A 568 24.37 -17.71 -4.54
N GLY A 569 25.11 -17.17 -3.55
CA GLY A 569 24.61 -17.03 -2.19
C GLY A 569 23.34 -16.19 -2.04
N ALA A 570 23.14 -15.21 -2.93
CA ALA A 570 21.93 -14.38 -2.96
C ALA A 570 20.84 -14.90 -3.92
N VAL A 571 21.10 -15.97 -4.66
CA VAL A 571 20.14 -16.57 -5.60
C VAL A 571 19.20 -17.50 -4.83
N GLY A 572 18.07 -16.94 -4.37
CA GLY A 572 17.10 -17.67 -3.57
C GLY A 572 16.33 -18.76 -4.34
N SER A 573 16.11 -18.57 -5.65
CA SER A 573 15.42 -19.56 -6.48
C SER A 573 15.72 -19.35 -7.97
N ILE A 574 15.50 -20.40 -8.77
CA ILE A 574 15.67 -20.42 -10.23
C ILE A 574 14.38 -20.97 -10.87
N ASP A 575 13.96 -20.49 -12.04
CA ASP A 575 12.89 -21.11 -12.84
C ASP A 575 13.44 -21.91 -14.03
N THR A 576 12.56 -22.48 -14.84
CA THR A 576 12.97 -23.27 -16.03
C THR A 576 13.75 -22.45 -17.06
N SER A 577 13.44 -21.16 -17.20
CA SER A 577 14.20 -20.28 -18.10
C SER A 577 15.59 -19.98 -17.54
N GLY A 578 15.71 -19.89 -16.22
CA GLY A 578 16.98 -19.75 -15.53
C GLY A 578 17.87 -20.99 -15.67
N THR A 579 17.31 -22.21 -15.59
CA THR A 579 18.10 -23.44 -15.80
C THR A 579 18.62 -23.54 -17.24
N SER A 580 17.78 -23.25 -18.25
CA SER A 580 18.23 -23.23 -19.65
C SER A 580 19.30 -22.15 -19.90
N MET A 581 19.22 -21.00 -19.21
CA MET A 581 20.26 -19.98 -19.27
C MET A 581 21.61 -20.49 -18.77
N PHE A 582 21.65 -21.32 -17.72
CA PHE A 582 22.89 -21.95 -17.25
C PHE A 582 23.49 -22.94 -18.26
N GLU A 583 22.65 -23.76 -18.91
CA GLU A 583 23.10 -24.69 -19.97
C GLU A 583 23.75 -23.92 -21.13
N GLU A 584 23.12 -22.84 -21.58
CA GLU A 584 23.66 -21.98 -22.63
C GLU A 584 24.91 -21.22 -22.18
N LEU A 585 24.93 -20.72 -20.96
CA LEU A 585 26.08 -20.03 -20.38
C LEU A 585 27.29 -20.96 -20.31
N LYS A 586 27.08 -22.20 -19.84
CA LYS A 586 28.11 -23.23 -19.83
C LYS A 586 28.65 -23.51 -21.24
N LYS A 587 27.77 -23.74 -22.22
CA LYS A 587 28.17 -23.94 -23.62
C LYS A 587 29.00 -22.77 -24.17
N ASN A 588 28.62 -21.53 -23.83
CA ASN A 588 29.34 -20.33 -24.27
C ASN A 588 30.71 -20.18 -23.59
N ILE A 589 30.81 -20.52 -22.31
CA ILE A 589 32.06 -20.49 -21.53
C ILE A 589 33.01 -21.61 -21.99
N ASP A 590 32.51 -22.83 -22.16
CA ASP A 590 33.28 -23.99 -22.61
C ASP A 590 33.85 -23.75 -24.04
N ARG A 591 33.08 -23.12 -24.94
CA ARG A 591 33.54 -22.71 -26.29
C ARG A 591 34.72 -21.74 -26.26
N ARG A 592 34.88 -20.97 -25.18
CA ARG A 592 35.99 -20.02 -24.97
C ARG A 592 37.17 -20.66 -24.24
N GLY A 593 37.09 -21.94 -23.89
CA GLY A 593 38.13 -22.64 -23.12
C GLY A 593 38.18 -22.22 -21.65
N LEU A 594 37.11 -21.58 -21.15
CA LEU A 594 36.96 -21.19 -19.75
C LEU A 594 36.22 -22.29 -18.98
N THR A 595 36.41 -22.36 -17.66
CA THR A 595 35.66 -23.29 -16.79
C THR A 595 34.68 -22.52 -15.92
N LEU A 596 33.40 -22.92 -15.94
CA LEU A 596 32.35 -22.39 -15.07
C LEU A 596 32.37 -23.08 -13.71
N VAL A 597 32.32 -22.30 -12.63
CA VAL A 597 32.33 -22.78 -11.25
C VAL A 597 31.18 -22.13 -10.47
N LEU A 598 30.45 -22.92 -9.68
CA LEU A 598 29.37 -22.42 -8.81
C LEU A 598 29.81 -22.41 -7.36
N ALA A 599 29.58 -21.29 -6.67
CA ALA A 599 29.84 -21.14 -5.24
C ALA A 599 28.55 -20.84 -4.48
N ASN A 600 28.35 -21.49 -3.34
CA ASN A 600 27.24 -21.25 -2.41
C ASN A 600 25.82 -21.32 -3.04
N PRO A 601 25.46 -22.34 -3.83
CA PRO A 601 24.10 -22.45 -4.37
C PRO A 601 23.10 -22.85 -3.27
N GLY A 602 21.99 -22.12 -3.20
CA GLY A 602 20.91 -22.39 -2.24
C GLY A 602 20.20 -23.73 -2.47
N SER A 603 19.42 -24.20 -1.48
CA SER A 603 18.77 -25.51 -1.53
C SER A 603 17.77 -25.67 -2.69
N GLU A 604 16.96 -24.63 -2.96
CA GLU A 604 15.96 -24.67 -4.04
C GLU A 604 16.63 -24.59 -5.42
N VAL A 605 17.79 -23.92 -5.50
CA VAL A 605 18.65 -23.89 -6.69
C VAL A 605 19.23 -25.27 -6.98
N MET A 606 19.88 -25.87 -5.99
CA MET A 606 20.49 -27.20 -6.13
C MET A 606 19.47 -28.25 -6.56
N LYS A 607 18.28 -28.25 -5.94
CA LYS A 607 17.20 -29.19 -6.30
C LYS A 607 16.78 -29.08 -7.78
N LYS A 608 16.70 -27.86 -8.31
CA LYS A 608 16.28 -27.62 -9.70
C LYS A 608 17.40 -27.93 -10.69
N LEU A 609 18.64 -27.58 -10.37
CA LEU A 609 19.81 -27.94 -11.20
C LEU A 609 20.00 -29.47 -11.27
N ASP A 610 19.78 -30.18 -10.16
CA ASP A 610 19.80 -31.64 -10.10
C ASP A 610 18.68 -32.26 -10.96
N SER A 611 17.45 -31.74 -10.81
CA SER A 611 16.30 -32.22 -11.60
C SER A 611 16.48 -32.04 -13.10
N CYS A 612 17.25 -31.04 -13.53
CA CYS A 612 17.61 -30.78 -14.92
C CYS A 612 18.92 -31.44 -15.36
N LYS A 613 19.57 -32.25 -14.50
CA LYS A 613 20.88 -32.90 -14.76
C LYS A 613 22.02 -31.93 -15.08
N PHE A 614 21.88 -30.65 -14.77
CA PHE A 614 22.92 -29.65 -15.00
C PHE A 614 24.14 -29.87 -14.08
N ILE A 615 23.91 -30.46 -12.89
CA ILE A 615 25.00 -30.84 -11.98
C ILE A 615 25.93 -31.87 -12.63
N ASP A 616 25.37 -32.82 -13.39
CA ASP A 616 26.16 -33.83 -14.10
C ASP A 616 26.93 -33.20 -15.27
N GLU A 617 26.35 -32.20 -15.95
CA GLU A 617 27.03 -31.49 -17.04
C GLU A 617 28.20 -30.64 -16.55
N ILE A 618 28.04 -29.91 -15.44
CA ILE A 618 29.09 -29.03 -14.93
C ILE A 618 30.21 -29.83 -14.26
N GLY A 619 29.88 -30.96 -13.62
CA GLY A 619 30.79 -31.74 -12.78
C GLY A 619 30.65 -31.33 -11.31
N GLN A 620 30.44 -32.31 -10.45
CA GLN A 620 30.21 -32.08 -9.01
C GLN A 620 31.44 -31.49 -8.31
N GLU A 621 32.62 -31.63 -8.91
CA GLU A 621 33.90 -31.04 -8.49
C GLU A 621 34.01 -29.52 -8.76
N TRP A 622 33.04 -28.93 -9.48
CA TRP A 622 33.00 -27.49 -9.76
C TRP A 622 31.92 -26.75 -8.97
N ILE A 623 31.37 -27.39 -7.95
CA ILE A 623 30.38 -26.81 -7.04
C ILE A 623 30.95 -26.76 -5.62
N TYR A 624 31.09 -25.56 -5.07
CA TYR A 624 31.74 -25.31 -3.78
C TYR A 624 30.81 -24.63 -2.77
N LEU A 625 31.05 -24.85 -1.48
CA LEU A 625 30.27 -24.23 -0.41
C LEU A 625 30.59 -22.73 -0.28
N THR A 626 31.85 -22.35 -0.49
CA THR A 626 32.29 -20.94 -0.40
C THR A 626 33.10 -20.51 -1.62
N VAL A 627 33.07 -19.20 -1.91
CA VAL A 627 33.91 -18.58 -2.95
C VAL A 627 35.41 -18.81 -2.66
N GLY A 628 35.82 -18.77 -1.39
CA GLY A 628 37.22 -18.97 -1.00
C GLY A 628 37.73 -20.39 -1.25
N GLU A 629 36.88 -21.41 -1.10
CA GLU A 629 37.21 -22.79 -1.49
C GLU A 629 37.32 -22.92 -3.01
N ALA A 630 36.36 -22.35 -3.75
CA ALA A 630 36.38 -22.36 -5.22
C ALA A 630 37.65 -21.71 -5.78
N VAL A 631 38.05 -20.55 -5.25
CA VAL A 631 39.28 -19.85 -5.68
C VAL A 631 40.52 -20.65 -5.34
N ARG A 632 40.60 -21.26 -4.14
CA ARG A 632 41.74 -22.11 -3.76
C ARG A 632 41.89 -23.30 -4.70
N ALA A 633 40.79 -23.97 -5.03
CA ALA A 633 40.80 -25.09 -5.98
C ALA A 633 41.21 -24.66 -7.39
N CYS A 634 40.71 -23.51 -7.88
CA CYS A 634 41.10 -22.95 -9.18
C CYS A 634 42.59 -22.58 -9.21
N ASN A 635 43.09 -21.90 -8.17
CA ASN A 635 44.52 -21.55 -8.06
C ASN A 635 45.43 -22.77 -8.01
N PHE A 636 45.03 -23.82 -7.28
CA PHE A 636 45.80 -25.07 -7.25
C PHE A 636 45.91 -25.71 -8.65
N LYS A 637 44.80 -25.74 -9.41
CA LYS A 637 44.79 -26.26 -10.80
C LYS A 637 45.58 -25.36 -11.77
N LEU A 638 45.52 -24.04 -11.60
CA LEU A 638 46.34 -23.07 -12.35
C LEU A 638 47.84 -23.31 -12.18
N HIS A 639 48.27 -23.62 -10.95
CA HIS A 639 49.69 -23.84 -10.63
C HIS A 639 50.20 -25.23 -11.03
N THR A 640 49.34 -26.24 -11.04
CA THR A 640 49.69 -27.62 -11.43
C THR A 640 49.66 -27.86 -12.95
N GLY A 641 49.02 -26.99 -13.73
CA GLY A 641 48.89 -27.08 -15.19
C GLY A 641 50.02 -26.47 -16.04
N LYS A 642 51.08 -25.87 -15.46
CA LYS A 642 52.26 -25.42 -16.21
C LYS A 642 53.34 -26.52 -16.22
N PRO A 643 53.72 -27.11 -17.38
CA PRO A 643 54.84 -28.05 -17.41
C PRO A 643 56.16 -27.30 -17.24
N SER A 644 56.99 -27.81 -16.33
CA SER A 644 58.40 -27.44 -16.17
C SER A 644 59.15 -27.68 -17.47
N LEU A 645 59.62 -26.61 -18.12
CA LEU A 645 60.49 -26.74 -19.28
C LEU A 645 61.94 -27.00 -18.82
N ALA A 646 62.43 -28.17 -19.22
CA ALA A 646 63.82 -28.57 -19.50
C ALA A 646 64.82 -28.68 -18.34
N THR A 647 64.94 -29.92 -17.85
CA THR A 647 66.19 -30.54 -17.40
C THR A 647 67.30 -30.35 -18.44
N ILE A 648 68.43 -29.78 -18.03
CA ILE A 648 69.67 -29.76 -18.83
C ILE A 648 70.45 -31.04 -18.47
N GLU A 649 70.61 -31.95 -19.42
CA GLU A 649 71.57 -33.05 -19.34
C GLU A 649 72.97 -32.61 -19.85
N PRO A 650 74.07 -33.25 -19.39
CA PRO A 650 75.41 -32.67 -19.42
C PRO A 650 76.13 -32.95 -20.75
N GLU A 651 76.72 -31.92 -21.36
CA GLU A 651 77.65 -32.10 -22.48
C GLU A 651 79.06 -32.49 -21.99
N ASN A 652 79.51 -33.63 -22.51
CA ASN A 652 80.89 -34.11 -22.49
C ASN A 652 81.87 -33.04 -23.01
N VAL A 653 82.91 -32.77 -22.23
CA VAL A 653 84.12 -32.09 -22.71
C VAL A 653 85.25 -33.11 -22.84
N SER A 654 85.67 -33.39 -24.07
CA SER A 654 86.96 -34.02 -24.38
C SER A 654 87.67 -33.25 -25.50
N ASN A 655 88.83 -32.68 -25.13
CA ASN A 655 90.02 -32.35 -25.94
C ASN A 655 89.87 -31.36 -27.13
N VAL A 656 90.48 -30.17 -27.02
CA VAL A 656 91.88 -29.83 -27.39
C VAL A 656 92.28 -28.57 -26.62
#